data_AF-A0A812UDQ9-F1
#
_entry.id   AF-A0A812UDQ9-F1
#
_cell.length_a   1.000
_cell.length_b   1.000
_cell.length_c   1.000
_cell.angle_alpha   90.00
_cell.angle_beta   90.00
_cell.angle_gamma   90.00
#
_symmetry.space_group_name_H-M   'P 1'
#
loop_
_entity.id
_entity.type
_entity.pdbx_description
1 polymer ?
#
loop_
_entity_poly.entity_id
_entity_poly.type
_entity_poly.pdbx_seq_one_letter_code
_entity_poly.pdbx_strand_id
1 'polypeptide(L)'
;MALTDENRRTFLAQNVSADLVYLWEELNVSLLHQYELGQNYRSMVRFAALADTRAGARAAFASDVTVDPDNAAGRAALAGLVAAWQSALDTTEQERKLKAEAHVLGLPKPLPANDRLAMRVALEASLGSLEDREEPSSTYLALKMEEVEAGEIKASLLDEVTCTVDEVNANFQSSVDSSGRLRLTKERKKAKLPTGSEELRQRLRVEAHTFLMLAARFRNKAWFQGLSSKDFLLHVDYVLGDKIYLLQTVRPEGGPAMSWANFSWQLVLNYEHRFRKEAYKQASRNNRSLTDTLKEARDNAMLKETYFVGPLAMEMASRASFSAGPPAKFQKIDGAPPPPTPDPSWDRDRKGKGKGKGKFLGKPSKNGFVFRKTPDGREICYGYNNGSCSSWEEWNSVSGIASRTYRFLYLFAGPSRHSDVKSYLVELSRKHDINLFGLEIDLTRSTEHDLRSTSLWATLSELLKEADAVVLAPPCNTFSRARARWRISPGPPPLRSLEYLHGFPWLSDSNRNLVEDANFLVSKSFEFCQLCVEAGVAFIIEHPEQLGKVQHMIPGSIWDMDDSKHLLLFEGVETFAFFQCQWGDALSKKPTRFMAFHVHWDSFTFFPGAHRLASDGSYAGPLPRHCGHVHEPLLGKDSDGDWKTSRSAAYPPNMCHWLAASLLGLRVGGGSAASGARMTTSQNLAAAVLQPPELFDWQWAPWSLAKVALLGEPSCSLESKSREIAMSGRISQADMFALCDLITDEETGRGRRPGELPTEKLFTSGAYVHGGVCGLRKHCRASPWTTALLACIINCVCPGSKFTSVLLGRDIKTGPHRDENNEPGSHNIVVKAASFSRGGLLLEDETGDQEMIVNGQLRQFRVLGFVDEFLRFDPSLWHATEDWEGTRIVVIGFSIRDPHKLKSEDRIFLERLLGDEDHGDTGPTRSTSSKVKSPDIEYPFHGYMEAARSYNYGDPLTVSWRGLHQSMCDGCGLNSPGRWRPGSRGLGLPWEASDLAQRIHGLLLRFVSENIDDTKKAFFRLALGRMTSAPFSPESMEHLRDEWFRLLPDSKAASKVAEGQPFYLEALSQTSRLLGDEDWGILTRDPENYGSGRKVGVDSPFPRVPLVFRPKKKWRDYDDSPYQAINANYSSAALVPDQLEAQFEEEEALGMMFPLSEAEARKRFGDKLHVASLGAIMKDDGTVRTIFDGTHSVKLNNRIRIDDHLEFPGPSCVGRAMEEMEDDGYHLLIGVAADVAKGHPKVQTSLGGPWLPRL
;
A
#
# COMPACT_ATOMS: atom_id res chain seq x y z
N MET A 1 1.22 54.34 50.67
CA MET A 1 2.59 53.83 50.39
C MET A 1 2.57 53.27 48.98
N ALA A 2 3.47 53.72 48.10
CA ALA A 2 3.55 53.16 46.75
C ALA A 2 3.99 51.69 46.83
N LEU A 3 3.25 50.80 46.17
CA LEU A 3 3.61 49.38 46.10
C LEU A 3 4.97 49.24 45.39
N THR A 4 5.90 48.49 45.97
CA THR A 4 7.21 48.22 45.34
C THR A 4 7.04 47.27 44.14
N ASP A 5 7.96 47.33 43.19
CA ASP A 5 7.94 46.43 42.02
C ASP A 5 8.05 44.95 42.41
N GLU A 6 8.74 44.65 43.51
CA GLU A 6 8.83 43.31 44.10
C GLU A 6 7.44 42.81 44.53
N ASN A 7 6.63 43.68 45.14
CA ASN A 7 5.26 43.35 45.56
C ASN A 7 4.34 43.16 44.35
N ARG A 8 4.55 43.91 43.25
CA ARG A 8 3.78 43.76 42.00
C ARG A 8 4.06 42.40 41.35
N ARG A 9 5.33 42.01 41.22
CA ARG A 9 5.73 40.71 40.69
C ARG A 9 5.21 39.55 41.54
N THR A 10 5.31 39.68 42.87
CA THR A 10 4.79 38.67 43.81
C THR A 10 3.26 38.51 43.66
N PHE A 11 2.53 39.62 43.52
CA PHE A 11 1.09 39.57 43.29
C PHE A 11 0.73 38.86 41.98
N LEU A 12 1.39 39.22 40.87
CA LEU A 12 1.15 38.62 39.55
C LEU A 12 1.40 37.11 39.56
N ALA A 13 2.53 36.67 40.14
CA ALA A 13 2.86 35.24 40.23
C ALA A 13 1.86 34.41 41.06
N GLN A 14 1.17 35.04 42.02
CA GLN A 14 0.23 34.36 42.91
C GLN A 14 -1.23 34.41 42.42
N ASN A 15 -1.62 35.46 41.68
CA ASN A 15 -3.03 35.77 41.43
C ASN A 15 -3.40 35.82 39.94
N VAL A 16 -2.43 35.89 39.03
CA VAL A 16 -2.67 35.95 37.58
C VAL A 16 -2.09 34.70 36.93
N SER A 17 -2.78 34.18 35.92
CA SER A 17 -2.35 32.98 35.20
C SER A 17 -1.04 33.23 34.43
N ALA A 18 -0.14 32.24 34.46
CA ALA A 18 1.23 32.38 33.93
C ALA A 18 1.26 32.65 32.41
N ASP A 19 0.29 32.12 31.67
CA ASP A 19 0.08 32.36 30.24
C ASP A 19 -0.24 33.83 29.93
N LEU A 20 -1.07 34.48 30.77
CA LEU A 20 -1.43 35.87 30.60
C LEU A 20 -0.27 36.81 30.98
N VAL A 21 0.48 36.47 32.03
CA VAL A 21 1.69 37.22 32.43
C VAL A 21 2.75 37.14 31.32
N TYR A 22 2.98 35.95 30.76
CA TYR A 22 3.92 35.75 29.65
C TYR A 22 3.55 36.60 28.43
N LEU A 23 2.27 36.60 28.03
CA LEU A 23 1.79 37.39 26.90
C LEU A 23 2.00 38.90 27.11
N TRP A 24 1.77 39.39 28.33
CA TRP A 24 2.02 40.79 28.65
C TRP A 24 3.50 41.15 28.61
N GLU A 25 4.39 40.26 29.04
CA GLU A 25 5.84 40.45 28.97
C GLU A 25 6.33 40.44 27.51
N GLU A 26 5.87 39.49 26.69
CA GLU A 26 6.22 39.38 25.27
C GLU A 26 5.87 40.67 24.49
N LEU A 27 4.72 41.26 24.80
CA LEU A 27 4.24 42.48 24.15
C LEU A 27 4.68 43.77 24.86
N ASN A 28 5.65 43.67 25.78
CA ASN A 28 6.26 44.78 26.49
C ASN A 28 5.25 45.66 27.27
N VAL A 29 4.19 45.06 27.83
CA VAL A 29 3.28 45.75 28.74
C VAL A 29 4.00 46.04 30.05
N SER A 30 3.94 47.30 30.52
CA SER A 30 4.67 47.72 31.71
C SER A 30 4.23 46.98 32.98
N LEU A 31 5.14 46.76 33.93
CA LEU A 31 4.83 46.07 35.20
C LEU A 31 3.71 46.76 36.01
N LEU A 32 3.60 48.09 35.90
CA LEU A 32 2.50 48.85 36.49
C LEU A 32 1.16 48.43 35.87
N HIS A 33 1.08 48.41 34.54
CA HIS A 33 -0.15 48.08 33.80
C HIS A 33 -0.52 46.60 33.91
N GLN A 34 0.46 45.70 33.96
CA GLN A 34 0.23 44.29 34.29
C GLN A 34 -0.43 44.14 35.65
N TYR A 35 0.06 44.87 36.67
CA TYR A 35 -0.51 44.83 38.01
C TYR A 35 -1.92 45.43 38.09
N GLU A 36 -2.18 46.55 37.40
CA GLU A 36 -3.50 47.19 37.33
C GLU A 36 -4.54 46.26 36.67
N LEU A 37 -4.21 45.68 35.52
CA LEU A 37 -5.07 44.72 34.83
C LEU A 37 -5.25 43.43 35.62
N GLY A 38 -4.17 42.92 36.23
CA GLY A 38 -4.16 41.70 37.03
C GLY A 38 -5.05 41.74 38.27
N GLN A 39 -5.52 42.92 38.70
CA GLN A 39 -6.52 43.01 39.77
C GLN A 39 -7.85 42.35 39.36
N ASN A 40 -8.27 42.60 38.12
CA ASN A 40 -9.59 42.25 37.60
C ASN A 40 -9.54 41.10 36.57
N TYR A 41 -8.51 41.07 35.73
CA TYR A 41 -8.32 40.14 34.63
C TYR A 41 -7.22 39.13 34.97
N ARG A 42 -7.60 38.10 35.73
CA ARG A 42 -6.67 37.10 36.27
C ARG A 42 -6.41 35.89 35.37
N SER A 43 -7.12 35.77 34.24
CA SER A 43 -6.98 34.65 33.32
C SER A 43 -7.10 35.09 31.86
N MET A 44 -6.45 34.35 30.96
CA MET A 44 -6.45 34.65 29.52
C MET A 44 -7.87 34.70 28.93
N VAL A 45 -8.76 33.78 29.34
CA VAL A 45 -10.17 33.77 28.91
C VAL A 45 -10.94 35.02 29.37
N ARG A 46 -10.69 35.48 30.60
CA ARG A 46 -11.38 36.67 31.15
C ARG A 46 -10.84 37.95 30.53
N PHE A 47 -9.55 38.01 30.25
CA PHE A 47 -8.92 39.12 29.56
C PHE A 47 -9.39 39.19 28.09
N ALA A 48 -9.46 38.07 27.37
CA ALA A 48 -10.00 38.00 26.02
C ALA A 48 -11.45 38.51 25.92
N ALA A 49 -12.28 38.19 26.92
CA ALA A 49 -13.68 38.61 27.00
C ALA A 49 -13.91 40.09 27.39
N LEU A 50 -12.84 40.89 27.50
CA LEU A 50 -12.92 42.31 27.88
C LEU A 50 -13.78 43.14 26.92
N ALA A 51 -13.72 42.85 25.62
CA ALA A 51 -14.45 43.58 24.58
C ALA A 51 -14.69 42.67 23.37
N ASP A 52 -15.54 43.10 22.43
CA ASP A 52 -15.76 42.40 21.15
C ASP A 52 -15.03 43.07 19.98
N THR A 53 -14.55 44.31 20.16
CA THR A 53 -13.89 45.09 19.11
C THR A 53 -12.68 45.83 19.64
N ARG A 54 -11.70 46.10 18.76
CA ARG A 54 -10.51 46.92 19.10
C ARG A 54 -10.86 48.30 19.63
N ALA A 55 -11.97 48.88 19.16
CA ALA A 55 -12.47 50.17 19.66
C ALA A 55 -12.99 50.05 21.10
N GLY A 56 -13.74 48.98 21.40
CA GLY A 56 -14.20 48.67 22.76
C GLY A 56 -13.04 48.40 23.72
N ALA A 57 -12.03 47.64 23.29
CA ALA A 57 -10.84 47.36 24.10
C ALA A 57 -10.05 48.64 24.43
N ARG A 58 -9.88 49.55 23.46
CA ARG A 58 -9.26 50.87 23.70
C ARG A 58 -10.02 51.70 24.73
N ALA A 59 -11.34 51.70 24.66
CA ALA A 59 -12.18 52.43 25.61
C ALA A 59 -12.07 51.86 27.03
N ALA A 60 -12.06 50.52 27.16
CA ALA A 60 -11.87 49.85 28.44
C ALA A 60 -10.47 50.09 29.03
N PHE A 61 -9.41 50.04 28.22
CA PHE A 61 -8.06 50.35 28.73
C PHE A 61 -7.88 51.82 29.13
N ALA A 62 -8.59 52.74 28.47
CA ALA A 62 -8.60 54.14 28.87
C ALA A 62 -9.32 54.38 30.21
N SER A 63 -10.24 53.49 30.63
CA SER A 63 -10.91 53.57 31.94
C SER A 63 -10.18 52.79 33.04
N ASP A 64 -9.55 51.68 32.68
CA ASP A 64 -9.10 50.67 33.65
C ASP A 64 -7.60 50.78 33.99
N VAL A 65 -6.84 51.53 33.19
CA VAL A 65 -5.38 51.62 33.29
C VAL A 65 -4.94 53.08 33.28
N THR A 66 -3.91 53.41 34.05
CA THR A 66 -3.33 54.76 34.07
C THR A 66 -2.44 54.99 32.84
N VAL A 67 -3.06 55.42 31.73
CA VAL A 67 -2.36 55.79 30.48
C VAL A 67 -2.84 57.16 30.00
N ASP A 68 -1.91 58.08 29.71
CA ASP A 68 -2.20 59.40 29.13
C ASP A 68 -2.11 59.36 27.59
N PRO A 69 -3.23 59.34 26.86
CA PRO A 69 -3.23 59.20 25.40
C PRO A 69 -2.77 60.46 24.65
N ASP A 70 -2.57 61.59 25.33
CA ASP A 70 -2.26 62.87 24.68
C ASP A 70 -0.78 62.96 24.27
N ASN A 71 0.08 62.13 24.85
CA ASN A 71 1.49 62.03 24.49
C ASN A 71 1.83 60.74 23.70
N ALA A 72 2.94 60.76 22.95
CA ALA A 72 3.33 59.65 22.09
C ALA A 72 3.62 58.35 22.87
N ALA A 73 4.14 58.47 24.11
CA ALA A 73 4.47 57.33 24.95
C ALA A 73 3.21 56.62 25.46
N GLY A 74 2.17 57.37 25.85
CA GLY A 74 0.90 56.79 26.26
C GLY A 74 0.10 56.21 25.11
N ARG A 75 0.18 56.79 23.89
CA ARG A 75 -0.38 56.13 22.69
C ARG A 75 0.30 54.80 22.38
N ALA A 76 1.63 54.72 22.55
CA ALA A 76 2.37 53.46 22.37
C ALA A 76 2.00 52.42 23.43
N ALA A 77 1.88 52.82 24.71
CA ALA A 77 1.44 51.93 25.80
C ALA A 77 0.02 51.39 25.55
N LEU A 78 -0.93 52.26 25.15
CA LEU A 78 -2.30 51.86 24.81
C LEU A 78 -2.34 50.90 23.60
N ALA A 79 -1.49 51.13 22.59
CA ALA A 79 -1.38 50.22 21.45
C ALA A 79 -0.86 48.82 21.87
N GLY A 80 0.13 48.76 22.77
CA GLY A 80 0.63 47.50 23.34
C GLY A 80 -0.43 46.72 24.10
N LEU A 81 -1.25 47.40 24.91
CA LEU A 81 -2.38 46.78 25.63
C LEU A 81 -3.44 46.20 24.68
N VAL A 82 -3.79 46.94 23.63
CA VAL A 82 -4.75 46.48 22.61
C VAL A 82 -4.20 45.30 21.82
N ALA A 83 -2.90 45.30 21.52
CA ALA A 83 -2.23 44.18 20.88
C ALA A 83 -2.25 42.93 21.78
N ALA A 84 -2.00 43.10 23.08
CA ALA A 84 -2.07 42.01 24.05
C ALA A 84 -3.48 41.43 24.18
N TRP A 85 -4.50 42.28 24.23
CA TRP A 85 -5.88 41.81 24.24
C TRP A 85 -6.26 41.06 22.96
N GLN A 86 -5.91 41.60 21.79
CA GLN A 86 -6.18 40.94 20.52
C GLN A 86 -5.50 39.56 20.47
N SER A 87 -4.24 39.47 20.89
CA SER A 87 -3.51 38.21 20.93
C SER A 87 -4.11 37.20 21.92
N ALA A 88 -4.68 37.67 23.04
CA ALA A 88 -5.40 36.81 23.98
C ALA A 88 -6.74 36.33 23.40
N LEU A 89 -7.47 37.18 22.67
CA LEU A 89 -8.71 36.84 21.98
C LEU A 89 -8.46 35.76 20.92
N ASP A 90 -7.47 35.99 20.05
CA ASP A 90 -7.12 35.09 18.96
C ASP A 90 -6.68 33.71 19.51
N THR A 91 -5.83 33.69 20.53
CA THR A 91 -5.39 32.45 21.21
C THR A 91 -6.57 31.70 21.83
N THR A 92 -7.48 32.40 22.52
CA THR A 92 -8.65 31.78 23.17
C THR A 92 -9.65 31.23 22.13
N GLU A 93 -9.83 31.92 21.01
CA GLU A 93 -10.69 31.44 19.91
C GLU A 93 -10.09 30.21 19.23
N GLN A 94 -8.78 30.22 18.99
CA GLN A 94 -8.06 29.08 18.40
C GLN A 94 -8.09 27.85 19.31
N GLU A 95 -7.91 28.02 20.62
CA GLU A 95 -8.09 26.92 21.57
C GLU A 95 -9.52 26.37 21.58
N ARG A 96 -10.54 27.23 21.45
CA ARG A 96 -11.94 26.79 21.36
C ARG A 96 -12.20 25.98 20.09
N LYS A 97 -11.65 26.41 18.96
CA LYS A 97 -11.72 25.68 17.68
C LYS A 97 -11.04 24.32 17.78
N LEU A 98 -9.81 24.26 18.31
CA LEU A 98 -9.09 23.00 18.52
C LEU A 98 -9.82 22.04 19.48
N LYS A 99 -10.44 22.56 20.54
CA LYS A 99 -11.27 21.75 21.47
C LYS A 99 -12.54 21.23 20.77
N ALA A 100 -13.19 22.03 19.93
CA ALA A 100 -14.35 21.61 19.14
C ALA A 100 -13.98 20.57 18.07
N GLU A 101 -12.86 20.75 17.38
CA GLU A 101 -12.31 19.79 16.42
C GLU A 101 -11.94 18.47 17.09
N ALA A 102 -11.24 18.50 18.23
CA ALA A 102 -10.92 17.29 18.99
C ALA A 102 -12.19 16.54 19.45
N HIS A 103 -13.23 17.27 19.87
CA HIS A 103 -14.53 16.69 20.24
C HIS A 103 -15.24 16.03 19.04
N VAL A 104 -15.27 16.70 17.88
CA VAL A 104 -15.85 16.15 16.63
C VAL A 104 -15.08 14.90 16.17
N LEU A 105 -13.76 14.87 16.35
CA LEU A 105 -12.89 13.76 15.96
C LEU A 105 -12.82 12.63 17.01
N GLY A 106 -13.39 12.82 18.21
CA GLY A 106 -13.30 11.87 19.31
C GLY A 106 -11.87 11.67 19.84
N LEU A 107 -11.03 12.70 19.75
CA LEU A 107 -9.67 12.71 20.25
C LEU A 107 -9.63 13.25 21.69
N PRO A 108 -8.67 12.78 22.53
CA PRO A 108 -8.50 13.35 23.86
C PRO A 108 -8.23 14.85 23.78
N LYS A 109 -8.81 15.60 24.71
CA LYS A 109 -8.63 17.06 24.77
C LYS A 109 -7.13 17.40 24.86
N PRO A 110 -6.59 18.23 23.95
CA PRO A 110 -5.18 18.57 23.98
C PRO A 110 -4.82 19.26 25.30
N LEU A 111 -3.75 18.77 25.96
CA LEU A 111 -3.27 19.32 27.22
C LEU A 111 -2.46 20.60 26.95
N PRO A 112 -2.85 21.77 27.51
CA PRO A 112 -2.10 23.00 27.35
C PRO A 112 -0.65 22.86 27.85
N ALA A 113 0.31 23.41 27.12
CA ALA A 113 1.74 23.30 27.44
C ALA A 113 2.08 23.83 28.85
N ASN A 114 1.39 24.90 29.27
CA ASN A 114 1.57 25.52 30.59
C ASN A 114 1.03 24.64 31.73
N ASP A 115 -0.10 23.95 31.52
CA ASP A 115 -0.64 23.02 32.49
C ASP A 115 0.30 21.82 32.68
N ARG A 116 0.87 21.31 31.58
CA ARG A 116 1.88 20.24 31.62
C ARG A 116 3.13 20.69 32.37
N LEU A 117 3.64 21.89 32.08
CA LEU A 117 4.82 22.44 32.75
C LEU A 117 4.59 22.62 34.25
N ALA A 118 3.43 23.16 34.66
CA ALA A 118 3.08 23.34 36.07
C ALA A 118 3.00 21.99 36.82
N MET A 119 2.39 20.97 36.20
CA MET A 119 2.34 19.62 36.77
C MET A 119 3.72 18.97 36.87
N ARG A 120 4.59 19.19 35.88
CA ARG A 120 5.98 18.71 35.88
C ARG A 120 6.78 19.35 37.00
N VAL A 121 6.76 20.67 37.12
CA VAL A 121 7.47 21.42 38.18
C VAL A 121 7.01 20.97 39.57
N ALA A 122 5.71 20.73 39.75
CA ALA A 122 5.19 20.22 41.02
C ALA A 122 5.69 18.80 41.35
N LEU A 123 5.84 17.93 40.33
CA LEU A 123 6.41 16.60 40.52
C LEU A 123 7.92 16.68 40.82
N GLU A 124 8.67 17.50 40.08
CA GLU A 124 10.12 17.70 40.27
C GLU A 124 10.45 18.27 41.66
N ALA A 125 9.59 19.12 42.21
CA ALA A 125 9.71 19.61 43.58
C ALA A 125 9.62 18.48 44.63
N SER A 126 8.95 17.36 44.31
CA SER A 126 8.74 16.23 45.22
C SER A 126 9.72 15.06 45.01
N LEU A 127 10.19 14.84 43.78
CA LEU A 127 11.04 13.69 43.39
C LEU A 127 12.44 14.07 42.92
N GLY A 128 12.72 15.34 42.63
CA GLY A 128 13.93 15.81 41.95
C GLY A 128 13.76 15.87 40.43
N SER A 129 14.87 16.12 39.71
CA SER A 129 14.87 16.24 38.25
C SER A 129 14.31 14.98 37.59
N LEU A 130 13.35 15.14 36.67
CA LEU A 130 12.77 14.04 35.88
C LEU A 130 13.57 13.82 34.61
N GLU A 131 13.89 12.54 34.32
CA GLU A 131 14.40 12.12 33.02
C GLU A 131 13.24 11.88 32.03
N ASP A 132 13.47 12.09 30.73
CA ASP A 132 12.46 11.89 29.68
C ASP A 132 11.83 10.48 29.68
N ARG A 133 12.60 9.46 30.09
CA ARG A 133 12.13 8.07 30.19
C ARG A 133 11.15 7.81 31.35
N GLU A 134 11.05 8.76 32.26
CA GLU A 134 10.21 8.69 33.45
C GLU A 134 9.08 9.74 33.42
N GLU A 135 9.17 10.72 32.51
CA GLU A 135 8.10 11.69 32.24
C GLU A 135 7.02 11.06 31.36
N PRO A 136 5.73 11.11 31.76
CA PRO A 136 4.65 10.61 30.93
C PRO A 136 4.49 11.40 29.63
N SER A 137 4.11 10.72 28.55
CA SER A 137 3.86 11.38 27.26
C SER A 137 2.72 12.40 27.38
N SER A 138 2.76 13.44 26.54
CA SER A 138 1.72 14.47 26.55
C SER A 138 0.32 13.88 26.28
N THR A 139 0.26 12.88 25.40
CA THR A 139 -0.97 12.21 24.98
C THR A 139 -1.52 11.31 26.09
N TYR A 140 -0.67 10.59 26.81
CA TYR A 140 -1.11 9.72 27.91
C TYR A 140 -1.59 10.52 29.12
N LEU A 141 -0.88 11.60 29.47
CA LEU A 141 -1.28 12.50 30.54
C LEU A 141 -2.64 13.18 30.23
N ALA A 142 -2.85 13.60 28.98
CA ALA A 142 -4.13 14.16 28.52
C ALA A 142 -5.29 13.17 28.65
N LEU A 143 -5.09 11.91 28.24
CA LEU A 143 -6.10 10.84 28.38
C LEU A 143 -6.50 10.64 29.84
N LYS A 144 -5.53 10.56 30.75
CA LYS A 144 -5.81 10.38 32.18
C LYS A 144 -6.45 11.61 32.82
N MET A 145 -6.12 12.81 32.34
CA MET A 145 -6.81 14.02 32.76
C MET A 145 -8.30 13.98 32.37
N GLU A 146 -8.64 13.56 31.16
CA GLU A 146 -10.02 13.43 30.71
C GLU A 146 -10.81 12.37 31.51
N GLU A 147 -10.20 11.21 31.79
CA GLU A 147 -10.76 10.21 32.70
C GLU A 147 -11.09 10.80 34.08
N VAL A 148 -10.17 11.61 34.62
CA VAL A 148 -10.38 12.31 35.89
C VAL A 148 -11.50 13.35 35.78
N GLU A 149 -11.57 14.13 34.70
CA GLU A 149 -12.65 15.09 34.49
C GLU A 149 -14.02 14.41 34.31
N ALA A 150 -14.06 13.26 33.64
CA ALA A 150 -15.26 12.44 33.44
C ALA A 150 -15.74 11.71 34.71
N GLY A 151 -14.95 11.72 35.79
CA GLY A 151 -15.32 11.12 37.06
C GLY A 151 -15.08 9.61 37.15
N GLU A 152 -14.29 9.02 36.26
CA GLU A 152 -13.91 7.59 36.30
C GLU A 152 -12.45 7.38 35.89
N ILE A 153 -11.63 6.72 36.72
CA ILE A 153 -10.26 6.29 36.35
C ILE A 153 -10.28 4.86 35.83
N LYS A 154 -9.63 4.63 34.68
CA LYS A 154 -9.50 3.29 34.07
C LYS A 154 -8.05 2.82 34.09
N ALA A 155 -7.84 1.52 34.31
CA ALA A 155 -6.51 0.93 34.24
C ALA A 155 -6.13 0.64 32.78
N SER A 156 -5.19 1.42 32.26
CA SER A 156 -4.62 1.20 30.92
C SER A 156 -3.73 -0.03 30.90
N LEU A 157 -3.63 -0.71 29.75
CA LEU A 157 -2.66 -1.78 29.57
C LEU A 157 -1.24 -1.18 29.60
N LEU A 158 -0.22 -1.99 29.97
CA LEU A 158 1.15 -1.47 30.13
C LEU A 158 1.80 -1.02 28.82
N ASP A 159 1.29 -1.47 27.67
CA ASP A 159 1.62 -0.96 26.35
C ASP A 159 0.95 0.39 26.03
N GLU A 160 -0.05 0.82 26.81
CA GLU A 160 -0.68 2.14 26.65
C GLU A 160 -0.06 3.19 27.57
N VAL A 161 0.69 2.78 28.60
CA VAL A 161 1.43 3.67 29.50
C VAL A 161 2.71 4.15 28.82
N THR A 162 2.69 5.36 28.25
CA THR A 162 3.78 5.91 27.41
C THR A 162 4.52 7.07 28.09
N CYS A 163 5.83 7.18 27.85
CA CYS A 163 6.70 8.29 28.28
C CYS A 163 7.05 9.24 27.12
N THR A 164 7.72 10.37 27.38
CA THR A 164 8.08 11.34 26.32
C THR A 164 9.01 10.75 25.25
N VAL A 165 9.84 9.76 25.59
CA VAL A 165 10.67 9.03 24.61
C VAL A 165 9.83 8.13 23.68
N ASP A 166 8.63 7.71 24.11
CA ASP A 166 7.72 6.94 23.27
C ASP A 166 6.94 7.84 22.27
N GLU A 167 7.05 9.18 22.39
CA GLU A 167 6.30 10.18 21.62
C GLU A 167 6.94 10.39 20.23
N VAL A 168 6.49 9.62 19.24
CA VAL A 168 6.83 9.77 17.81
C VAL A 168 5.57 10.12 17.03
N ASN A 169 5.69 10.92 15.97
CA ASN A 169 4.63 11.46 15.10
C ASN A 169 3.41 10.52 14.97
N ALA A 170 2.24 11.13 15.19
CA ALA A 170 0.95 10.50 15.17
C ALA A 170 0.58 9.97 13.78
N ASN A 171 0.31 8.67 13.65
CA ASN A 171 -0.33 8.12 12.45
C ASN A 171 -1.85 8.28 12.56
N PHE A 172 -2.46 8.78 11.49
CA PHE A 172 -3.90 8.95 11.37
C PHE A 172 -4.50 7.74 10.65
N GLN A 173 -5.55 7.15 11.20
CA GLN A 173 -6.38 6.17 10.54
C GLN A 173 -7.71 6.83 10.16
N SER A 174 -8.01 6.89 8.87
CA SER A 174 -9.32 7.34 8.40
C SER A 174 -10.32 6.17 8.42
N SER A 175 -11.42 6.34 9.14
CA SER A 175 -12.61 5.49 9.02
C SER A 175 -13.81 6.34 8.61
N VAL A 176 -14.85 5.73 8.07
CA VAL A 176 -16.09 6.43 7.71
C VAL A 176 -17.17 5.94 8.65
N ASP A 177 -17.89 6.85 9.30
CA ASP A 177 -19.00 6.49 10.18
C ASP A 177 -20.27 6.12 9.40
N SER A 178 -21.30 5.67 10.10
CA SER A 178 -22.59 5.28 9.52
C SER A 178 -23.37 6.43 8.86
N SER A 179 -22.89 7.68 8.99
CA SER A 179 -23.44 8.87 8.33
C SER A 179 -22.62 9.29 7.10
N GLY A 180 -21.57 8.55 6.74
CA GLY A 180 -20.70 8.87 5.62
C GLY A 180 -19.64 9.94 5.94
N ARG A 181 -19.47 10.32 7.23
CA ARG A 181 -18.50 11.34 7.63
C ARG A 181 -17.12 10.70 7.86
N LEU A 182 -16.09 11.32 7.29
CA LEU A 182 -14.70 10.89 7.46
C LEU A 182 -14.25 11.14 8.91
N ARG A 183 -14.06 10.08 9.67
CA ARG A 183 -13.53 10.08 11.03
C ARG A 183 -12.03 9.78 11.00
N LEU A 184 -11.22 10.82 11.19
CA LEU A 184 -9.77 10.67 11.39
C LEU A 184 -9.51 10.27 12.84
N THR A 185 -9.21 8.99 13.06
CA THR A 185 -8.86 8.45 14.38
C THR A 185 -7.33 8.38 14.47
N LYS A 186 -6.71 9.21 15.32
CA LYS A 186 -5.28 9.11 15.62
C LYS A 186 -5.02 7.77 16.31
N GLU A 187 -4.23 6.91 15.69
CA GLU A 187 -3.91 5.60 16.26
C GLU A 187 -3.08 5.82 17.54
N ARG A 188 -3.53 5.24 18.66
CA ARG A 188 -2.82 5.34 19.94
C ARG A 188 -1.57 4.47 19.82
N LYS A 189 -0.40 5.08 19.62
CA LYS A 189 0.86 4.33 19.55
C LYS A 189 1.08 3.59 20.88
N LYS A 190 1.10 2.26 20.79
CA LYS A 190 1.38 1.38 21.92
C LYS A 190 2.88 1.26 22.13
N ALA A 191 3.31 1.44 23.35
CA ALA A 191 4.65 1.15 23.82
C ALA A 191 4.91 -0.37 23.87
N LYS A 192 6.18 -0.78 23.88
CA LYS A 192 6.53 -2.20 24.01
C LYS A 192 6.09 -2.73 25.38
N LEU A 193 5.37 -3.87 25.39
CA LEU A 193 5.03 -4.60 26.62
C LEU A 193 6.31 -4.98 27.38
N PRO A 194 6.34 -4.84 28.72
CA PRO A 194 7.46 -5.29 29.53
C PRO A 194 7.76 -6.77 29.30
N THR A 195 9.03 -7.10 29.04
CA THR A 195 9.53 -8.47 28.83
C THR A 195 10.27 -9.01 30.03
N GLY A 196 10.55 -8.16 31.02
CA GLY A 196 11.21 -8.53 32.26
C GLY A 196 10.85 -7.58 33.40
N SER A 197 11.35 -7.89 34.60
CA SER A 197 11.03 -7.18 35.83
C SER A 197 11.44 -5.70 35.81
N GLU A 198 12.58 -5.34 35.21
CA GLU A 198 13.04 -3.95 35.17
C GLU A 198 12.22 -3.08 34.22
N GLU A 199 11.86 -3.60 33.05
CA GLU A 199 10.94 -2.92 32.13
C GLU A 199 9.55 -2.73 32.77
N LEU A 200 9.09 -3.70 33.59
CA LEU A 200 7.83 -3.57 34.33
C LEU A 200 7.91 -2.48 35.41
N ARG A 201 9.03 -2.41 36.16
CA ARG A 201 9.28 -1.35 37.14
C ARG A 201 9.24 0.03 36.48
N GLN A 202 9.90 0.15 35.33
CA GLN A 202 9.94 1.41 34.59
C GLN A 202 8.54 1.85 34.16
N ARG A 203 7.73 0.96 33.56
CA ARG A 203 6.36 1.30 33.13
C ARG A 203 5.46 1.70 34.31
N LEU A 204 5.54 0.97 35.42
CA LEU A 204 4.76 1.31 36.62
C LEU A 204 5.25 2.59 37.30
N ARG A 205 6.51 2.99 37.09
CA ARG A 205 7.02 4.30 37.51
C ARG A 205 6.42 5.44 36.68
N VAL A 206 6.32 5.27 35.36
CA VAL A 206 5.65 6.26 34.48
C VAL A 206 4.16 6.39 34.86
N GLU A 207 3.49 5.28 35.15
CA GLU A 207 2.11 5.28 35.67
C GLU A 207 2.02 6.06 36.99
N ALA A 208 2.93 5.81 37.94
CA ALA A 208 2.99 6.53 39.21
C ALA A 208 3.20 8.04 39.01
N HIS A 209 4.14 8.43 38.16
CA HIS A 209 4.42 9.83 37.84
C HIS A 209 3.21 10.52 37.19
N THR A 210 2.48 9.81 36.30
CA THR A 210 1.23 10.30 35.71
C THR A 210 0.21 10.68 36.78
N PHE A 211 -0.05 9.80 37.75
CA PHE A 211 -1.01 10.09 38.81
C PHE A 211 -0.53 11.14 39.80
N LEU A 212 0.77 11.26 40.05
CA LEU A 212 1.32 12.33 40.89
C LEU A 212 1.24 13.72 40.21
N MET A 213 1.46 13.78 38.90
CA MET A 213 1.21 14.99 38.10
C MET A 213 -0.27 15.41 38.15
N LEU A 214 -1.19 14.44 38.02
CA LEU A 214 -2.62 14.70 38.17
C LEU A 214 -3.00 15.12 39.59
N ALA A 215 -2.39 14.53 40.63
CA ALA A 215 -2.59 14.91 42.02
C ALA A 215 -2.20 16.37 42.29
N ALA A 216 -1.13 16.86 41.65
CA ALA A 216 -0.70 18.26 41.76
C ALA A 216 -1.73 19.26 41.23
N ARG A 217 -2.47 18.87 40.18
CA ARG A 217 -3.55 19.66 39.57
C ARG A 217 -4.88 19.51 40.30
N PHE A 218 -5.27 18.28 40.65
CA PHE A 218 -6.57 17.96 41.24
C PHE A 218 -6.49 17.75 42.76
N ARG A 219 -5.94 18.74 43.48
CA ARG A 219 -5.68 18.66 44.94
C ARG A 219 -6.92 18.37 45.79
N ASN A 220 -8.09 18.77 45.31
CA ASN A 220 -9.36 18.61 46.02
C ASN A 220 -10.02 17.25 45.77
N LYS A 221 -9.46 16.39 44.91
CA LYS A 221 -10.06 15.10 44.57
C LYS A 221 -9.66 14.02 45.56
N ALA A 222 -10.64 13.32 46.13
CA ALA A 222 -10.44 12.32 47.17
C ALA A 222 -9.48 11.19 46.75
N TRP A 223 -9.43 10.86 45.45
CA TRP A 223 -8.58 9.81 44.88
C TRP A 223 -7.08 10.05 45.09
N PHE A 224 -6.65 11.31 45.15
CA PHE A 224 -5.25 11.70 45.24
C PHE A 224 -4.81 12.08 46.66
N GLN A 225 -5.72 12.01 47.63
CA GLN A 225 -5.41 12.33 49.03
C GLN A 225 -4.39 11.33 49.59
N GLY A 226 -3.24 11.84 50.03
CA GLY A 226 -2.16 11.03 50.60
C GLY A 226 -1.38 10.18 49.59
N LEU A 227 -1.62 10.35 48.28
CA LEU A 227 -0.95 9.58 47.24
C LEU A 227 0.54 9.94 47.14
N SER A 228 1.40 8.93 47.16
CA SER A 228 2.85 9.09 47.08
C SER A 228 3.47 8.07 46.12
N SER A 229 4.72 8.31 45.70
CA SER A 229 5.49 7.35 44.90
C SER A 229 5.65 5.99 45.60
N LYS A 230 5.67 5.99 46.94
CA LYS A 230 5.78 4.80 47.78
C LYS A 230 4.61 3.82 47.58
N ASP A 231 3.41 4.33 47.31
CA ASP A 231 2.20 3.49 47.17
C ASP A 231 2.26 2.58 45.94
N PHE A 232 2.87 3.10 44.85
CA PHE A 232 3.15 2.36 43.64
C PHE A 232 4.36 1.43 43.78
N LEU A 233 5.41 1.82 44.54
CA LEU A 233 6.53 0.93 44.85
C LEU A 233 6.08 -0.31 45.62
N LEU A 234 5.19 -0.15 46.61
CA LEU A 234 4.60 -1.28 47.34
C LEU A 234 3.78 -2.21 46.42
N HIS A 235 3.18 -1.67 45.36
CA HIS A 235 2.49 -2.46 44.34
C HIS A 235 3.50 -3.25 43.48
N VAL A 236 4.56 -2.60 43.01
CA VAL A 236 5.66 -3.23 42.27
C VAL A 236 6.29 -4.37 43.07
N ASP A 237 6.59 -4.13 44.35
CA ASP A 237 7.17 -5.12 45.26
C ASP A 237 6.23 -6.31 45.50
N TYR A 238 4.92 -6.08 45.54
CA TYR A 238 3.93 -7.15 45.68
C TYR A 238 3.86 -8.04 44.42
N VAL A 239 3.82 -7.44 43.23
CA VAL A 239 3.75 -8.19 41.95
C VAL A 239 5.05 -8.94 41.68
N LEU A 240 6.20 -8.33 41.97
CA LEU A 240 7.52 -8.93 41.77
C LEU A 240 8.02 -9.77 42.96
N GLY A 241 7.24 -9.84 44.04
CA GLY A 241 7.60 -10.49 45.31
C GLY A 241 7.21 -11.97 45.41
N ASP A 242 7.42 -12.53 46.60
CA ASP A 242 7.19 -13.94 46.98
C ASP A 242 5.72 -14.38 46.88
N LYS A 243 4.79 -13.44 46.80
CA LYS A 243 3.36 -13.72 46.63
C LYS A 243 2.98 -14.03 45.18
N ILE A 244 3.71 -13.53 44.19
CA ILE A 244 3.37 -13.60 42.76
C ILE A 244 4.58 -14.07 41.94
N TYR A 245 5.51 -13.18 41.58
CA TYR A 245 6.65 -13.51 40.70
C TYR A 245 7.72 -14.41 41.36
N LEU A 246 7.81 -14.44 42.68
CA LEU A 246 8.73 -15.32 43.41
C LEU A 246 7.98 -16.41 44.17
N LEU A 247 6.72 -16.70 43.79
CA LEU A 247 5.91 -17.73 44.43
C LEU A 247 6.60 -19.11 44.38
N GLN A 248 6.61 -19.80 45.50
CA GLN A 248 7.18 -21.15 45.62
C GLN A 248 6.07 -22.17 45.86
N THR A 249 6.15 -23.32 45.17
CA THR A 249 5.18 -24.42 45.30
C THR A 249 5.85 -25.68 45.84
N VAL A 250 5.09 -26.48 46.58
CA VAL A 250 5.53 -27.78 47.11
C VAL A 250 5.49 -28.82 45.99
N ARG A 251 6.55 -29.65 45.87
CA ARG A 251 6.58 -30.76 44.91
C ARG A 251 5.56 -31.85 45.30
N PRO A 252 4.82 -32.45 44.34
CA PRO A 252 3.80 -33.46 44.65
C PRO A 252 4.34 -34.80 45.18
N GLU A 253 5.65 -35.06 45.20
CA GLU A 253 6.19 -36.33 45.70
C GLU A 253 7.47 -36.15 46.56
N GLY A 254 7.31 -36.38 47.87
CA GLY A 254 8.29 -37.09 48.71
C GLY A 254 9.65 -36.47 49.08
N GLY A 255 9.98 -35.22 48.73
CA GLY A 255 11.29 -34.62 49.09
C GLY A 255 11.23 -33.19 49.62
N PRO A 256 12.10 -32.78 50.57
CA PRO A 256 12.13 -31.41 51.08
C PRO A 256 12.93 -30.52 50.12
N ALA A 257 12.26 -29.93 49.13
CA ALA A 257 12.79 -28.79 48.38
C ALA A 257 11.64 -28.01 47.74
N MET A 258 11.37 -26.81 48.26
CA MET A 258 10.51 -25.82 47.59
C MET A 258 11.13 -25.45 46.24
N SER A 259 10.32 -25.43 45.18
CA SER A 259 10.73 -24.94 43.85
C SER A 259 9.95 -23.69 43.49
N TRP A 260 10.59 -22.73 42.82
CA TRP A 260 9.89 -21.60 42.22
C TRP A 260 8.79 -22.12 41.29
N ALA A 261 7.58 -21.57 41.44
CA ALA A 261 6.46 -21.90 40.59
C ALA A 261 6.83 -21.51 39.14
N ASN A 262 6.63 -22.44 38.20
CA ASN A 262 6.97 -22.24 36.80
C ASN A 262 5.75 -21.72 36.03
N PHE A 263 5.56 -20.40 35.99
CA PHE A 263 4.43 -19.73 35.33
C PHE A 263 4.88 -18.83 34.17
N SER A 264 3.94 -18.51 33.27
CA SER A 264 4.22 -17.62 32.14
C SER A 264 4.35 -16.15 32.58
N TRP A 265 5.25 -15.39 31.93
CA TRP A 265 5.35 -13.94 32.16
C TRP A 265 4.04 -13.21 31.82
N GLN A 266 3.30 -13.72 30.82
CA GLN A 266 1.98 -13.22 30.45
C GLN A 266 0.97 -13.31 31.60
N LEU A 267 1.02 -14.37 32.43
CA LEU A 267 0.16 -14.51 33.59
C LEU A 267 0.40 -13.41 34.63
N VAL A 268 1.67 -13.01 34.83
CA VAL A 268 2.04 -11.90 35.73
C VAL A 268 1.50 -10.58 35.22
N LEU A 269 1.65 -10.28 33.92
CA LEU A 269 1.14 -9.05 33.31
C LEU A 269 -0.41 -8.97 33.33
N ASN A 270 -1.09 -10.09 33.07
CA ASN A 270 -2.55 -10.16 33.13
C ASN A 270 -3.07 -9.93 34.56
N TYR A 271 -2.41 -10.51 35.56
CA TYR A 271 -2.77 -10.31 36.96
C TYR A 271 -2.51 -8.86 37.42
N GLU A 272 -1.37 -8.28 37.04
CA GLU A 272 -1.03 -6.87 37.28
C GLU A 272 -2.13 -5.92 36.76
N HIS A 273 -2.56 -6.10 35.51
CA HIS A 273 -3.61 -5.27 34.92
C HIS A 273 -4.95 -5.42 35.66
N ARG A 274 -5.32 -6.66 36.00
CA ARG A 274 -6.54 -6.95 36.77
C ARG A 274 -6.50 -6.36 38.17
N PHE A 275 -5.34 -6.37 38.79
CA PHE A 275 -5.10 -5.74 40.09
C PHE A 275 -5.36 -4.23 40.02
N ARG A 276 -4.72 -3.50 39.09
CA ARG A 276 -4.92 -2.05 38.95
C ARG A 276 -6.36 -1.71 38.61
N LYS A 277 -6.99 -2.51 37.73
CA LYS A 277 -8.38 -2.33 37.33
C LYS A 277 -9.34 -2.37 38.53
N GLU A 278 -9.14 -3.28 39.46
CA GLU A 278 -9.98 -3.36 40.66
C GLU A 278 -9.69 -2.19 41.63
N ALA A 279 -8.42 -1.83 41.85
CA ALA A 279 -8.05 -0.69 42.69
C ALA A 279 -8.63 0.65 42.18
N TYR A 280 -8.53 0.91 40.87
CA TYR A 280 -9.01 2.15 40.26
C TYR A 280 -10.55 2.22 40.21
N LYS A 281 -11.18 1.07 39.96
CA LYS A 281 -12.65 0.94 40.01
C LYS A 281 -13.19 1.21 41.41
N GLN A 282 -12.54 0.71 42.46
CA GLN A 282 -12.95 0.99 43.84
C GLN A 282 -12.72 2.46 44.23
N ALA A 283 -11.62 3.07 43.77
CA ALA A 283 -11.36 4.49 44.00
C ALA A 283 -12.44 5.37 43.34
N SER A 284 -12.79 5.06 42.09
CA SER A 284 -13.81 5.80 41.32
C SER A 284 -15.21 5.62 41.89
N ARG A 285 -15.65 4.36 42.14
CA ARG A 285 -17.01 4.06 42.60
C ARG A 285 -17.30 4.54 44.01
N ASN A 286 -16.34 4.41 44.92
CA ASN A 286 -16.54 4.72 46.33
C ASN A 286 -15.95 6.09 46.71
N ASN A 287 -15.39 6.82 45.75
CA ASN A 287 -14.71 8.11 45.92
C ASN A 287 -13.64 8.08 47.04
N ARG A 288 -12.78 7.05 47.02
CA ARG A 288 -11.74 6.78 48.02
C ARG A 288 -10.33 7.01 47.47
N SER A 289 -9.35 7.16 48.35
CA SER A 289 -7.94 7.38 47.98
C SER A 289 -7.35 6.16 47.25
N LEU A 290 -6.52 6.41 46.24
CA LEU A 290 -5.77 5.34 45.55
C LEU A 290 -4.79 4.64 46.50
N THR A 291 -4.28 5.35 47.51
CA THR A 291 -3.45 4.78 48.58
C THR A 291 -4.17 3.63 49.31
N ASP A 292 -5.43 3.84 49.69
CA ASP A 292 -6.23 2.82 50.38
C ASP A 292 -6.64 1.70 49.43
N THR A 293 -7.11 2.01 48.22
CA THR A 293 -7.64 0.98 47.32
C THR A 293 -6.55 0.11 46.70
N LEU A 294 -5.35 0.64 46.46
CA LEU A 294 -4.18 -0.16 46.08
C LEU A 294 -3.76 -1.10 47.21
N LYS A 295 -3.92 -0.69 48.48
CA LYS A 295 -3.66 -1.55 49.63
C LYS A 295 -4.69 -2.66 49.74
N GLU A 296 -5.98 -2.33 49.65
CA GLU A 296 -7.07 -3.30 49.71
C GLU A 296 -7.00 -4.33 48.57
N ALA A 297 -6.61 -3.92 47.36
CA ALA A 297 -6.38 -4.84 46.26
C ALA A 297 -5.22 -5.83 46.53
N ARG A 298 -4.18 -5.43 47.27
CA ARG A 298 -3.06 -6.33 47.67
C ARG A 298 -3.49 -7.34 48.72
N ASP A 299 -4.40 -6.94 49.60
CA ASP A 299 -4.91 -7.77 50.68
C ASP A 299 -6.09 -8.67 50.23
N ASN A 300 -6.62 -8.45 49.02
CA ASN A 300 -7.74 -9.21 48.47
C ASN A 300 -7.31 -10.62 48.00
N ALA A 301 -7.46 -11.60 48.89
CA ALA A 301 -7.16 -13.01 48.61
C ALA A 301 -7.99 -13.58 47.44
N MET A 302 -9.27 -13.23 47.34
CA MET A 302 -10.16 -13.70 46.26
C MET A 302 -9.70 -13.24 44.87
N LEU A 303 -9.20 -12.00 44.78
CA LEU A 303 -8.66 -11.44 43.54
C LEU A 303 -7.41 -12.22 43.09
N LYS A 304 -6.51 -12.54 44.01
CA LYS A 304 -5.33 -13.38 43.75
C LYS A 304 -5.73 -14.80 43.36
N GLU A 305 -6.65 -15.41 44.10
CA GLU A 305 -7.04 -16.80 43.88
C GLU A 305 -7.73 -16.99 42.52
N THR A 306 -8.65 -16.10 42.18
CA THR A 306 -9.42 -16.16 40.94
C THR A 306 -8.57 -15.87 39.69
N TYR A 307 -7.70 -14.85 39.75
CA TYR A 307 -7.04 -14.32 38.56
C TYR A 307 -5.55 -14.67 38.43
N PHE A 308 -4.95 -15.29 39.46
CA PHE A 308 -3.56 -15.76 39.42
C PHE A 308 -3.46 -17.26 39.75
N VAL A 309 -3.95 -17.70 40.91
CA VAL A 309 -3.79 -19.10 41.35
C VAL A 309 -4.60 -20.09 40.51
N GLY A 310 -5.86 -19.77 40.19
CA GLY A 310 -6.71 -20.61 39.34
C GLY A 310 -6.13 -20.84 37.93
N PRO A 311 -5.78 -19.78 37.19
CA PRO A 311 -5.11 -19.92 35.90
C PRO A 311 -3.74 -20.62 35.99
N LEU A 312 -2.96 -20.38 37.05
CA LEU A 312 -1.70 -21.09 37.30
C LEU A 312 -1.93 -22.60 37.46
N ALA A 313 -2.95 -23.02 38.22
CA ALA A 313 -3.30 -24.42 38.38
C ALA A 313 -3.70 -25.08 37.05
N MET A 314 -4.42 -24.35 36.19
CA MET A 314 -4.75 -24.81 34.83
C MET A 314 -3.52 -24.91 33.92
N GLU A 315 -2.61 -23.92 33.94
CA GLU A 315 -1.33 -23.98 33.20
C GLU A 315 -0.49 -25.19 33.64
N MET A 316 -0.45 -25.47 34.95
CA MET A 316 0.26 -26.62 35.51
C MET A 316 -0.42 -27.96 35.16
N ALA A 317 -1.76 -28.04 35.21
CA ALA A 317 -2.52 -29.23 34.83
C ALA A 317 -2.42 -29.54 33.33
N SER A 318 -2.50 -28.52 32.47
CA SER A 318 -2.32 -28.65 31.03
C SER A 318 -0.93 -29.23 30.70
N ARG A 319 0.12 -28.77 31.39
CA ARG A 319 1.48 -29.29 31.19
C ARG A 319 1.66 -30.73 31.68
N ALA A 320 0.94 -31.16 32.71
CA ALA A 320 0.90 -32.56 33.14
C ALA A 320 0.19 -33.49 32.13
N SER A 321 -0.70 -32.94 31.28
CA SER A 321 -1.37 -33.70 30.21
C SER A 321 -0.48 -33.95 28.98
N PHE A 322 0.59 -33.17 28.79
CA PHE A 322 1.54 -33.35 27.67
C PHE A 322 2.68 -34.35 27.96
N SER A 323 2.73 -34.95 29.16
CA SER A 323 3.68 -36.02 29.52
C SER A 323 3.14 -37.45 29.35
N ALA A 324 1.95 -37.64 28.79
CA ALA A 324 1.40 -38.97 28.48
C ALA A 324 1.53 -39.27 26.97
N GLY A 325 2.60 -39.96 26.58
CA GLY A 325 2.73 -40.57 25.24
C GLY A 325 1.80 -41.78 25.06
N PRO A 326 1.51 -42.19 23.81
CA PRO A 326 0.59 -43.31 23.53
C PRO A 326 1.27 -44.67 23.79
N PRO A 327 0.56 -45.72 24.29
CA PRO A 327 1.10 -47.07 24.28
C PRO A 327 0.82 -47.77 22.93
N ALA A 328 1.87 -48.38 22.38
CA ALA A 328 1.85 -49.18 21.17
C ALA A 328 1.09 -50.51 21.34
N LYS A 329 0.41 -50.94 20.28
CA LYS A 329 -0.35 -52.20 20.19
C LYS A 329 0.56 -53.36 19.72
N PHE A 330 0.50 -54.45 20.49
CA PHE A 330 0.85 -55.85 20.20
C PHE A 330 2.32 -56.26 20.01
N GLN A 331 2.83 -57.00 21.00
CA GLN A 331 2.85 -58.45 20.87
C GLN A 331 2.64 -59.17 22.22
N LYS A 332 1.76 -60.16 22.17
CA LYS A 332 1.46 -61.13 23.24
C LYS A 332 2.71 -61.93 23.60
N ILE A 333 2.88 -62.27 24.88
CA ILE A 333 3.57 -63.50 25.28
C ILE A 333 2.77 -64.16 26.42
N ASP A 334 2.58 -65.47 26.30
CA ASP A 334 1.68 -66.26 27.11
C ASP A 334 2.05 -66.26 28.59
N GLY A 335 1.05 -65.91 29.41
CA GLY A 335 1.01 -66.19 30.85
C GLY A 335 2.14 -65.57 31.67
N ALA A 336 2.22 -64.24 31.69
CA ALA A 336 2.81 -63.41 32.75
C ALA A 336 4.10 -63.95 33.42
N PRO A 337 5.27 -63.43 33.03
CA PRO A 337 6.27 -63.07 34.05
C PRO A 337 7.00 -61.73 33.80
N PRO A 338 7.71 -61.22 34.84
CA PRO A 338 8.50 -59.97 34.85
C PRO A 338 9.83 -60.20 34.07
N PRO A 339 10.92 -59.38 34.05
CA PRO A 339 11.43 -58.34 34.98
C PRO A 339 12.29 -57.25 34.23
N PRO A 340 13.53 -56.92 34.60
CA PRO A 340 14.02 -56.06 35.67
C PRO A 340 14.72 -54.77 35.16
N THR A 341 15.11 -53.98 36.14
CA THR A 341 15.93 -52.77 36.12
C THR A 341 17.18 -52.78 35.20
N PRO A 342 17.62 -51.57 34.83
CA PRO A 342 18.83 -51.30 34.06
C PRO A 342 20.08 -51.36 34.95
N ASP A 343 21.25 -51.54 34.32
CA ASP A 343 22.42 -50.76 34.73
C ASP A 343 23.32 -50.47 33.52
N PRO A 344 23.57 -49.19 33.19
CA PRO A 344 24.72 -48.77 32.43
C PRO A 344 25.91 -48.66 33.38
N SER A 345 26.87 -49.58 33.24
CA SER A 345 28.14 -49.43 33.93
C SER A 345 28.94 -48.25 33.33
N TRP A 346 29.18 -47.32 34.24
CA TRP A 346 30.43 -46.59 34.44
C TRP A 346 30.63 -45.33 33.60
N ASP A 347 30.37 -44.12 34.11
CA ASP A 347 30.79 -43.45 35.37
C ASP A 347 32.11 -42.68 35.23
N ARG A 348 32.15 -41.60 36.01
CA ARG A 348 33.23 -40.65 36.34
C ARG A 348 33.30 -39.38 35.50
N ASP A 349 33.32 -38.19 36.08
CA ASP A 349 33.25 -37.73 37.48
C ASP A 349 33.04 -36.19 37.39
N ARG A 350 32.09 -35.58 38.12
CA ARG A 350 32.32 -34.78 39.36
C ARG A 350 33.55 -33.85 39.27
N LYS A 351 33.53 -32.55 39.58
CA LYS A 351 32.90 -31.70 40.63
C LYS A 351 33.38 -30.27 40.30
N GLY A 352 32.63 -29.18 40.49
CA GLY A 352 32.33 -28.52 41.78
C GLY A 352 32.32 -27.01 41.55
N LYS A 353 31.20 -26.32 41.82
CA LYS A 353 30.96 -25.39 42.96
C LYS A 353 31.93 -24.21 43.09
N GLY A 354 31.37 -22.99 43.12
CA GLY A 354 31.97 -21.87 43.89
C GLY A 354 31.57 -20.48 43.43
N LYS A 355 30.73 -19.79 44.21
CA LYS A 355 30.27 -18.41 44.05
C LYS A 355 31.31 -17.38 44.55
N GLY A 356 31.37 -16.22 43.89
CA GLY A 356 31.13 -14.92 44.55
C GLY A 356 32.29 -13.94 44.77
N LYS A 357 32.14 -12.76 44.13
CA LYS A 357 32.47 -11.37 44.56
C LYS A 357 33.93 -11.08 44.99
N GLY A 358 34.63 -10.04 44.53
CA GLY A 358 34.31 -8.76 43.89
C GLY A 358 35.30 -7.70 44.43
N LYS A 359 35.62 -6.65 43.66
CA LYS A 359 36.11 -5.29 44.07
C LYS A 359 36.46 -4.52 42.80
N PHE A 360 35.75 -3.47 42.43
CA PHE A 360 35.71 -2.08 42.95
C PHE A 360 36.72 -1.13 42.27
N LEU A 361 36.12 -0.16 41.57
CA LEU A 361 36.48 1.26 41.37
C LEU A 361 37.84 1.66 40.75
N GLY A 362 37.70 2.31 39.59
CA GLY A 362 38.48 3.48 39.19
C GLY A 362 37.68 4.30 38.16
N LYS A 363 36.89 5.28 38.61
CA LYS A 363 36.49 6.50 37.86
C LYS A 363 37.35 7.65 38.43
N PRO A 364 37.46 8.85 37.82
CA PRO A 364 37.43 9.26 36.40
C PRO A 364 38.55 10.30 36.06
N SER A 365 38.76 10.63 34.78
CA SER A 365 39.08 12.01 34.34
C SER A 365 38.36 12.19 32.99
N LYS A 366 37.53 13.21 32.70
CA LYS A 366 37.61 14.68 32.84
C LYS A 366 38.85 15.31 32.20
N ASN A 367 38.67 15.52 30.89
CA ASN A 367 39.08 16.64 30.04
C ASN A 367 40.54 16.78 29.63
N GLY A 368 40.74 16.85 28.30
CA GLY A 368 41.73 17.74 27.69
C GLY A 368 42.44 17.18 26.47
N PHE A 369 41.93 17.44 25.26
CA PHE A 369 42.84 17.93 24.23
C PHE A 369 43.13 19.39 24.59
N VAL A 370 44.21 19.64 25.33
CA VAL A 370 44.84 20.96 25.44
C VAL A 370 46.26 20.73 24.98
N PHE A 371 46.82 21.51 24.06
CA PHE A 371 48.20 21.91 24.27
C PHE A 371 48.51 23.34 23.81
N ARG A 372 49.08 24.06 24.78
CA ARG A 372 49.94 25.26 24.76
C ARG A 372 49.81 26.24 23.59
N LYS A 373 49.63 27.51 23.95
CA LYS A 373 49.81 28.65 23.05
C LYS A 373 51.28 28.87 22.71
N THR A 374 51.57 29.14 21.44
CA THR A 374 52.83 29.79 21.04
C THR A 374 52.91 31.20 21.67
N PRO A 375 54.10 31.84 21.76
CA PRO A 375 54.25 33.16 22.37
C PRO A 375 53.36 34.26 21.76
N ASP A 376 52.86 34.05 20.55
CA ASP A 376 51.92 34.91 19.81
C ASP A 376 50.44 34.47 19.91
N GLY A 377 50.14 33.42 20.69
CA GLY A 377 48.77 33.12 21.14
C GLY A 377 47.98 32.05 20.37
N ARG A 378 48.58 31.25 19.48
CA ARG A 378 47.88 30.16 18.75
C ARG A 378 48.03 28.80 19.44
N GLU A 379 46.95 28.01 19.50
CA GLU A 379 46.89 26.69 20.17
C GLU A 379 47.20 25.53 19.20
N ILE A 380 47.90 24.48 19.65
CA ILE A 380 48.34 23.34 18.82
C ILE A 380 47.72 22.01 19.34
N CYS A 381 47.06 21.26 18.45
CA CYS A 381 46.52 19.92 18.71
C CYS A 381 47.36 18.83 18.03
N TYR A 382 47.66 17.72 18.72
CA TYR A 382 48.39 16.55 18.16
C TYR A 382 47.50 15.62 17.31
N GLY A 383 46.66 16.19 16.44
CA GLY A 383 45.87 15.49 15.43
C GLY A 383 46.54 15.39 14.06
N TYR A 384 47.84 15.63 13.95
CA TYR A 384 48.50 15.83 12.66
C TYR A 384 48.96 14.54 11.93
N ASN A 385 48.72 13.33 12.47
CA ASN A 385 49.24 12.09 11.83
C ASN A 385 48.21 11.01 11.44
N ASN A 386 46.89 11.22 11.58
CA ASN A 386 45.87 10.31 11.02
C ASN A 386 44.70 11.13 10.43
N GLY A 387 44.78 11.42 9.12
CA GLY A 387 43.84 12.29 8.42
C GLY A 387 42.50 11.65 8.06
N SER A 388 41.53 11.60 8.98
CA SER A 388 40.13 11.31 8.63
C SER A 388 39.11 11.84 9.65
N CYS A 389 38.78 13.13 9.55
CA CYS A 389 37.45 13.62 9.90
C CYS A 389 37.21 14.92 9.12
N SER A 390 36.41 14.85 8.06
CA SER A 390 36.02 16.01 7.25
C SER A 390 34.68 16.50 7.80
N SER A 391 34.61 17.72 8.33
CA SER A 391 33.40 18.24 8.97
C SER A 391 32.44 18.85 7.93
N TRP A 392 31.16 18.95 8.28
CA TRP A 392 30.12 19.62 7.47
C TRP A 392 30.45 21.09 7.16
N GLU A 393 31.27 21.72 8.02
CA GLU A 393 31.74 23.11 7.87
C GLU A 393 32.84 23.24 6.81
N GLU A 394 33.66 22.20 6.61
CA GLU A 394 34.71 22.21 5.58
C GLU A 394 34.12 22.16 4.16
N TRP A 395 33.02 21.42 3.93
CA TRP A 395 32.34 21.34 2.61
C TRP A 395 31.98 22.73 2.05
N ASN A 396 31.52 23.62 2.93
CA ASN A 396 31.08 24.98 2.59
C ASN A 396 32.22 26.02 2.55
N SER A 397 33.43 25.66 2.96
CA SER A 397 34.56 26.60 3.13
C SER A 397 35.54 26.68 1.93
N VAL A 398 35.38 25.81 0.90
CA VAL A 398 36.36 25.63 -0.20
C VAL A 398 36.09 26.53 -1.42
N SER A 399 35.26 27.56 -1.31
CA SER A 399 34.79 28.39 -2.44
C SER A 399 35.80 29.42 -3.00
N GLY A 400 37.12 29.15 -2.96
CA GLY A 400 38.13 30.20 -3.19
C GLY A 400 39.47 29.84 -3.85
N ILE A 401 39.73 28.62 -4.34
CA ILE A 401 41.01 28.31 -5.00
C ILE A 401 40.78 27.93 -6.47
N ALA A 402 41.61 28.45 -7.37
CA ALA A 402 41.51 28.35 -8.83
C ALA A 402 41.60 26.94 -9.44
N SER A 403 41.62 25.88 -8.61
CA SER A 403 41.52 24.47 -9.05
C SER A 403 40.16 23.90 -8.65
N ARG A 404 39.42 23.35 -9.63
CA ARG A 404 38.14 22.66 -9.40
C ARG A 404 38.35 21.51 -8.42
N THR A 405 37.63 21.52 -7.29
CA THR A 405 37.70 20.48 -6.26
C THR A 405 36.72 19.37 -6.61
N TYR A 406 37.20 18.14 -6.75
CA TYR A 406 36.40 16.93 -6.94
C TYR A 406 35.78 16.49 -5.61
N ARG A 407 34.45 16.47 -5.52
CA ARG A 407 33.71 16.18 -4.29
C ARG A 407 33.03 14.81 -4.35
N PHE A 408 33.32 13.94 -3.38
CA PHE A 408 32.69 12.62 -3.31
C PHE A 408 31.90 12.41 -2.01
N LEU A 409 30.78 11.69 -2.12
CA LEU A 409 29.98 11.21 -0.99
C LEU A 409 30.06 9.68 -0.91
N TYR A 410 30.30 9.13 0.27
CA TYR A 410 30.28 7.68 0.50
C TYR A 410 29.35 7.34 1.66
N LEU A 411 28.17 6.80 1.33
CA LEU A 411 27.14 6.39 2.27
C LEU A 411 27.28 4.92 2.63
N PHE A 412 27.03 4.58 3.90
CA PHE A 412 27.24 3.23 4.47
C PHE A 412 28.70 2.78 4.43
N ALA A 413 29.61 3.73 4.65
CA ALA A 413 31.03 3.53 4.40
C ALA A 413 31.74 2.64 5.46
N GLY A 414 31.03 2.15 6.49
CA GLY A 414 31.56 1.30 7.55
C GLY A 414 32.55 2.00 8.51
N PRO A 415 33.33 1.24 9.31
CA PRO A 415 34.38 1.81 10.15
C PRO A 415 35.61 2.23 9.33
N SER A 416 36.32 3.28 9.76
CA SER A 416 37.54 3.76 9.09
C SER A 416 38.65 2.70 9.04
N ARG A 417 39.31 2.57 7.88
CA ARG A 417 40.38 1.56 7.64
C ARG A 417 41.53 2.17 6.84
N HIS A 418 42.71 1.54 6.90
CA HIS A 418 43.89 1.99 6.16
C HIS A 418 43.78 1.84 4.62
N SER A 419 42.97 0.91 4.13
CA SER A 419 42.85 0.58 2.69
C SER A 419 41.39 0.54 2.22
N ASP A 420 40.67 1.65 2.39
CA ASP A 420 39.31 1.84 1.90
C ASP A 420 39.26 2.66 0.59
N VAL A 421 38.05 2.90 0.07
CA VAL A 421 37.84 3.66 -1.19
C VAL A 421 38.41 5.08 -1.07
N LYS A 422 38.25 5.74 0.08
CA LYS A 422 38.78 7.10 0.32
C LYS A 422 40.29 7.12 0.29
N SER A 423 40.97 6.14 0.91
CA SER A 423 42.43 6.04 0.87
C SER A 423 42.97 6.00 -0.57
N TYR A 424 42.35 5.20 -1.45
CA TYR A 424 42.77 5.11 -2.85
C TYR A 424 42.36 6.33 -3.68
N LEU A 425 41.22 6.96 -3.40
CA LEU A 425 40.86 8.24 -4.01
C LEU A 425 41.90 9.32 -3.66
N VAL A 426 42.34 9.39 -2.40
CA VAL A 426 43.40 10.33 -1.96
C VAL A 426 44.74 10.02 -2.65
N GLU A 427 45.09 8.75 -2.82
CA GLU A 427 46.31 8.36 -3.54
C GLU A 427 46.25 8.75 -5.03
N LEU A 428 45.18 8.38 -5.72
CA LEU A 428 44.99 8.67 -7.14
C LEU A 428 44.84 10.18 -7.40
N SER A 429 44.15 10.90 -6.53
CA SER A 429 44.02 12.36 -6.65
C SER A 429 45.37 13.06 -6.54
N ARG A 430 46.24 12.67 -5.60
CA ARG A 430 47.63 13.17 -5.54
C ARG A 430 48.44 12.82 -6.79
N LYS A 431 48.26 11.61 -7.32
CA LYS A 431 48.98 11.14 -8.52
C LYS A 431 48.55 11.89 -9.78
N HIS A 432 47.28 12.30 -9.84
CA HIS A 432 46.67 12.94 -11.00
C HIS A 432 46.43 14.45 -10.82
N ASP A 433 46.97 15.05 -9.76
CA ASP A 433 46.84 16.47 -9.41
C ASP A 433 45.37 16.95 -9.32
N ILE A 434 44.50 16.10 -8.78
CA ILE A 434 43.08 16.39 -8.53
C ILE A 434 42.94 16.88 -7.09
N ASN A 435 42.33 18.03 -6.89
CA ASN A 435 41.98 18.47 -5.54
C ASN A 435 40.74 17.70 -5.08
N LEU A 436 40.84 16.89 -4.01
CA LEU A 436 39.79 15.95 -3.59
C LEU A 436 39.19 16.36 -2.24
N PHE A 437 37.85 16.44 -2.17
CA PHE A 437 37.10 16.50 -0.92
C PHE A 437 36.16 15.31 -0.80
N GLY A 438 36.04 14.73 0.39
CA GLY A 438 35.37 13.45 0.58
C GLY A 438 34.66 13.29 1.89
N LEU A 439 33.34 13.08 1.85
CA LEU A 439 32.51 12.88 3.03
C LEU A 439 32.08 11.41 3.15
N GLU A 440 32.37 10.79 4.29
CA GLU A 440 32.04 9.39 4.59
C GLU A 440 31.01 9.31 5.71
N ILE A 441 29.83 8.77 5.39
CA ILE A 441 28.66 8.74 6.27
C ILE A 441 28.40 7.29 6.68
N ASP A 442 28.54 7.02 7.98
CA ASP A 442 28.23 5.73 8.59
C ASP A 442 28.04 5.88 10.12
N LEU A 443 27.08 5.15 10.68
CA LEU A 443 26.77 5.16 12.11
C LEU A 443 27.97 4.73 12.99
N THR A 444 28.88 3.91 12.46
CA THR A 444 30.10 3.49 13.17
C THR A 444 31.18 4.58 13.23
N ARG A 445 31.03 5.66 12.45
CA ARG A 445 31.92 6.83 12.45
C ARG A 445 31.38 7.96 13.34
N SER A 446 30.07 8.20 13.34
CA SER A 446 29.42 9.20 14.20
C SER A 446 27.96 8.82 14.46
N THR A 447 27.45 9.11 15.66
CA THR A 447 26.01 8.96 15.97
C THR A 447 25.13 9.93 15.17
N GLU A 448 25.70 11.02 14.66
CA GLU A 448 25.00 11.97 13.79
C GLU A 448 24.84 11.45 12.36
N HIS A 449 25.54 10.39 11.98
CA HIS A 449 25.48 9.75 10.67
C HIS A 449 24.41 8.65 10.59
N ASP A 450 23.33 8.78 11.38
CA ASP A 450 22.23 7.83 11.34
C ASP A 450 21.39 8.04 10.08
N LEU A 451 21.66 7.24 9.04
CA LEU A 451 20.94 7.23 7.77
C LEU A 451 19.47 6.79 7.89
N ARG A 452 18.95 6.50 9.10
CA ARG A 452 17.51 6.39 9.35
C ARG A 452 16.83 7.75 9.54
N SER A 453 17.61 8.81 9.73
CA SER A 453 17.10 10.16 9.92
C SER A 453 16.73 10.82 8.60
N THR A 454 15.46 11.22 8.44
CA THR A 454 15.00 11.97 7.26
C THR A 454 15.69 13.33 7.11
N SER A 455 16.06 13.98 8.23
CA SER A 455 16.77 15.26 8.17
C SER A 455 18.18 15.13 7.60
N LEU A 456 18.85 14.00 7.86
CA LEU A 456 20.16 13.73 7.28
C LEU A 456 20.07 13.55 5.75
N TRP A 457 19.04 12.86 5.25
CA TRP A 457 18.79 12.74 3.80
C TRP A 457 18.49 14.09 3.14
N ALA A 458 17.80 15.00 3.82
CA ALA A 458 17.61 16.36 3.33
C ALA A 458 18.96 17.11 3.20
N THR A 459 19.82 17.02 4.21
CA THR A 459 21.19 17.57 4.14
C THR A 459 22.00 16.95 3.00
N LEU A 460 21.95 15.62 2.85
CA LEU A 460 22.67 14.93 1.77
C LEU A 460 22.19 15.34 0.38
N SER A 461 20.89 15.61 0.22
CA SER A 461 20.31 16.08 -1.05
C SER A 461 20.79 17.50 -1.40
N GLU A 462 21.01 18.35 -0.40
CA GLU A 462 21.65 19.66 -0.62
C GLU A 462 23.13 19.51 -1.00
N LEU A 463 23.87 18.62 -0.34
CA LEU A 463 25.27 18.35 -0.70
C LEU A 463 25.42 17.74 -2.08
N LEU A 464 24.43 16.95 -2.54
CA LEU A 464 24.44 16.32 -3.85
C LEU A 464 24.57 17.35 -4.99
N LYS A 465 24.01 18.55 -4.83
CA LYS A 465 24.11 19.65 -5.80
C LYS A 465 25.55 20.06 -6.13
N GLU A 466 26.47 19.77 -5.20
CA GLU A 466 27.88 20.10 -5.29
C GLU A 466 28.79 18.88 -5.41
N ALA A 467 28.23 17.66 -5.40
CA ALA A 467 28.96 16.42 -5.49
C ALA A 467 29.29 16.04 -6.95
N ASP A 468 30.47 15.49 -7.19
CA ASP A 468 30.84 14.92 -8.49
C ASP A 468 30.55 13.40 -8.55
N ALA A 469 30.61 12.69 -7.40
CA ALA A 469 30.23 11.28 -7.36
C ALA A 469 29.75 10.77 -6.00
N VAL A 470 28.95 9.69 -6.02
CA VAL A 470 28.35 9.04 -4.85
C VAL A 470 28.60 7.52 -4.85
N VAL A 471 28.95 6.96 -3.69
CA VAL A 471 29.01 5.50 -3.46
C VAL A 471 28.04 5.11 -2.36
N LEU A 472 27.24 4.05 -2.58
CA LEU A 472 26.28 3.53 -1.64
C LEU A 472 26.49 2.02 -1.41
N ALA A 473 26.48 1.59 -0.15
CA ALA A 473 26.59 0.18 0.22
C ALA A 473 25.59 -0.21 1.33
N PRO A 474 24.26 -0.17 1.05
CA PRO A 474 23.25 -0.38 2.08
C PRO A 474 23.39 -1.74 2.80
N PRO A 475 22.92 -1.85 4.06
CA PRO A 475 23.15 -3.04 4.88
C PRO A 475 22.48 -4.30 4.31
N CYS A 476 23.28 -5.35 4.09
CA CYS A 476 22.81 -6.61 3.48
C CYS A 476 22.40 -7.71 4.49
N ASN A 477 22.41 -7.41 5.79
CA ASN A 477 22.24 -8.42 6.85
C ASN A 477 20.86 -9.13 6.84
N THR A 478 19.78 -8.43 6.45
CA THR A 478 18.42 -9.00 6.33
C THR A 478 18.18 -9.68 4.97
N PHE A 479 18.95 -9.31 3.94
CA PHE A 479 18.97 -9.90 2.60
C PHE A 479 19.99 -11.04 2.44
N SER A 480 20.70 -11.40 3.51
CA SER A 480 21.76 -12.39 3.44
C SER A 480 21.24 -13.78 3.06
N ARG A 481 21.71 -14.28 1.91
CA ARG A 481 21.48 -15.64 1.42
C ARG A 481 21.85 -16.73 2.42
N ALA A 482 22.80 -16.47 3.33
CA ALA A 482 23.23 -17.44 4.34
C ALA A 482 22.08 -17.84 5.29
N ARG A 483 21.12 -16.94 5.53
CA ARG A 483 19.95 -17.20 6.39
C ARG A 483 19.05 -18.31 5.84
N ALA A 484 18.99 -18.47 4.52
CA ALA A 484 18.21 -19.55 3.89
C ALA A 484 18.80 -20.96 4.10
N ARG A 485 19.97 -21.07 4.76
CA ARG A 485 20.60 -22.36 5.14
C ARG A 485 20.45 -22.71 6.62
N TRP A 486 19.61 -22.01 7.37
CA TRP A 486 19.43 -22.18 8.83
C TRP A 486 19.12 -23.62 9.29
N ARG A 487 18.52 -24.46 8.43
CA ARG A 487 18.26 -25.89 8.73
C ARG A 487 19.48 -26.79 8.62
N ILE A 488 20.53 -26.37 7.90
CA ILE A 488 21.74 -27.16 7.64
C ILE A 488 22.91 -26.66 8.50
N SER A 489 22.94 -25.39 8.87
CA SER A 489 23.98 -24.79 9.70
C SER A 489 23.36 -23.89 10.76
N PRO A 490 23.80 -23.95 12.04
CA PRO A 490 23.24 -23.14 13.11
C PRO A 490 23.39 -21.64 12.77
N GLY A 491 22.25 -20.98 12.52
CA GLY A 491 22.18 -19.61 12.04
C GLY A 491 20.77 -19.04 12.16
N PRO A 492 20.61 -17.71 12.17
CA PRO A 492 19.29 -17.11 12.26
C PRO A 492 18.45 -17.44 11.02
N PRO A 493 17.13 -17.68 11.19
CA PRO A 493 16.23 -18.02 10.09
C PRO A 493 16.14 -16.87 9.06
N PRO A 494 15.70 -17.18 7.82
CA PRO A 494 15.42 -16.16 6.82
C PRO A 494 14.34 -15.22 7.33
N LEU A 495 14.46 -13.94 6.96
CA LEU A 495 13.49 -12.92 7.32
C LEU A 495 12.61 -12.48 6.14
N ARG A 496 12.98 -12.86 4.92
CA ARG A 496 12.33 -12.48 3.66
C ARG A 496 12.58 -13.54 2.57
N SER A 497 11.77 -13.55 1.53
CA SER A 497 11.91 -14.37 0.32
C SER A 497 11.61 -13.52 -0.93
N LEU A 498 11.72 -14.08 -2.14
CA LEU A 498 11.28 -13.41 -3.37
C LEU A 498 9.78 -13.07 -3.36
N GLU A 499 8.96 -13.91 -2.75
CA GLU A 499 7.50 -13.66 -2.60
C GLU A 499 7.22 -12.59 -1.53
N TYR A 500 8.07 -12.51 -0.50
CA TYR A 500 7.94 -11.59 0.62
C TYR A 500 9.18 -10.69 0.73
N LEU A 501 9.45 -9.88 -0.31
CA LEU A 501 10.67 -9.06 -0.43
C LEU A 501 10.87 -8.10 0.75
N HIS A 502 9.78 -7.51 1.23
CA HIS A 502 9.76 -6.56 2.35
C HIS A 502 9.69 -7.23 3.72
N GLY A 503 9.83 -8.57 3.82
CA GLY A 503 9.79 -9.32 5.06
C GLY A 503 8.60 -10.27 5.17
N PHE A 504 8.76 -11.37 5.89
CA PHE A 504 7.67 -12.32 6.10
C PHE A 504 6.52 -11.70 6.92
N PRO A 505 5.25 -11.98 6.57
CA PRO A 505 4.10 -11.49 7.34
C PRO A 505 4.07 -11.95 8.80
N TRP A 506 4.71 -13.10 9.09
CA TRP A 506 4.74 -13.75 10.40
C TRP A 506 6.04 -13.48 11.20
N LEU A 507 6.79 -12.43 10.87
CA LEU A 507 7.95 -12.04 11.68
C LEU A 507 7.53 -11.62 13.09
N SER A 508 8.39 -11.90 14.07
CA SER A 508 8.31 -11.28 15.40
C SER A 508 8.57 -9.78 15.29
N ASP A 509 8.06 -8.98 16.22
CA ASP A 509 8.18 -7.51 16.15
C ASP A 509 9.65 -7.04 16.08
N SER A 510 10.55 -7.71 16.80
CA SER A 510 11.99 -7.40 16.70
C SER A 510 12.56 -7.66 15.30
N ASN A 511 12.13 -8.72 14.62
CA ASN A 511 12.57 -9.02 13.27
C ASN A 511 11.85 -8.17 12.22
N ARG A 512 10.59 -7.80 12.48
CA ARG A 512 9.79 -6.89 11.65
C ARG A 512 10.44 -5.51 11.62
N ASN A 513 10.73 -4.92 12.78
CA ASN A 513 11.42 -3.63 12.89
C ASN A 513 12.80 -3.66 12.21
N LEU A 514 13.57 -4.74 12.40
CA LEU A 514 14.87 -4.90 11.74
C LEU A 514 14.73 -4.93 10.21
N VAL A 515 13.66 -5.54 9.69
CA VAL A 515 13.37 -5.62 8.26
C VAL A 515 12.85 -4.28 7.74
N GLU A 516 12.00 -3.58 8.49
CA GLU A 516 11.49 -2.25 8.16
C GLU A 516 12.61 -1.21 8.10
N ASP A 517 13.51 -1.18 9.09
CA ASP A 517 14.72 -0.34 9.06
C ASP A 517 15.56 -0.63 7.81
N ALA A 518 15.76 -1.90 7.46
CA ALA A 518 16.50 -2.28 6.26
C ALA A 518 15.77 -1.89 4.97
N ASN A 519 14.44 -2.00 4.92
CA ASN A 519 13.64 -1.56 3.76
C ASN A 519 13.75 -0.04 3.57
N PHE A 520 13.63 0.73 4.66
CA PHE A 520 13.76 2.18 4.64
C PHE A 520 15.13 2.61 4.08
N LEU A 521 16.22 2.01 4.58
CA LEU A 521 17.56 2.33 4.12
C LEU A 521 17.79 1.99 2.65
N VAL A 522 17.23 0.88 2.16
CA VAL A 522 17.34 0.48 0.74
C VAL A 522 16.52 1.40 -0.16
N SER A 523 15.25 1.65 0.15
CA SER A 523 14.41 2.55 -0.67
C SER A 523 14.97 3.97 -0.69
N LYS A 524 15.45 4.50 0.44
CA LYS A 524 16.15 5.79 0.46
C LYS A 524 17.44 5.80 -0.36
N SER A 525 18.16 4.68 -0.43
CA SER A 525 19.34 4.57 -1.30
C SER A 525 18.97 4.66 -2.77
N PHE A 526 17.90 3.99 -3.22
CA PHE A 526 17.43 4.08 -4.61
C PHE A 526 16.86 5.46 -4.95
N GLU A 527 16.10 6.09 -4.04
CA GLU A 527 15.64 7.49 -4.18
C GLU A 527 16.83 8.45 -4.34
N PHE A 528 17.88 8.27 -3.54
CA PHE A 528 19.09 9.08 -3.65
C PHE A 528 19.86 8.83 -4.95
N CYS A 529 19.92 7.59 -5.44
CA CYS A 529 20.48 7.29 -6.76
C CYS A 529 19.67 7.95 -7.88
N GLN A 530 18.34 7.97 -7.79
CA GLN A 530 17.50 8.69 -8.76
C GLN A 530 17.82 10.19 -8.75
N LEU A 531 17.97 10.81 -7.58
CA LEU A 531 18.42 12.20 -7.48
C LEU A 531 19.81 12.41 -8.11
N CYS A 532 20.70 11.43 -8.02
CA CYS A 532 22.00 11.49 -8.71
C CYS A 532 21.82 11.49 -10.24
N VAL A 533 20.91 10.68 -10.78
CA VAL A 533 20.57 10.69 -12.22
C VAL A 533 20.03 12.06 -12.64
N GLU A 534 19.05 12.58 -11.89
CA GLU A 534 18.44 13.89 -12.16
C GLU A 534 19.44 15.04 -12.10
N ALA A 535 20.43 14.95 -11.20
CA ALA A 535 21.51 15.93 -11.06
C ALA A 535 22.70 15.71 -12.01
N GLY A 536 22.72 14.60 -12.78
CA GLY A 536 23.88 14.23 -13.62
C GLY A 536 25.13 13.84 -12.82
N VAL A 537 24.98 13.44 -11.56
CA VAL A 537 26.07 13.04 -10.65
C VAL A 537 26.34 11.55 -10.76
N ALA A 538 27.60 11.15 -10.92
CA ALA A 538 27.95 9.74 -11.04
C ALA A 538 27.65 8.97 -9.75
N PHE A 539 27.10 7.76 -9.85
CA PHE A 539 26.89 6.92 -8.65
C PHE A 539 27.25 5.45 -8.88
N ILE A 540 27.54 4.76 -7.77
CA ILE A 540 27.61 3.29 -7.69
C ILE A 540 26.87 2.83 -6.43
N ILE A 541 25.93 1.90 -6.58
CA ILE A 541 25.33 1.16 -5.46
C ILE A 541 25.76 -0.31 -5.49
N GLU A 542 26.26 -0.80 -4.35
CA GLU A 542 26.73 -2.18 -4.15
C GLU A 542 25.79 -2.99 -3.27
N HIS A 543 25.52 -4.22 -3.68
CA HIS A 543 24.85 -5.20 -2.83
C HIS A 543 25.11 -6.63 -3.33
N PRO A 544 25.02 -7.66 -2.45
CA PRO A 544 25.08 -9.06 -2.87
C PRO A 544 24.17 -9.41 -4.05
N GLU A 545 24.66 -10.25 -4.96
CA GLU A 545 23.93 -10.73 -6.14
C GLU A 545 22.78 -11.68 -5.77
N GLN A 546 21.68 -11.63 -6.54
CA GLN A 546 20.57 -12.58 -6.43
C GLN A 546 20.96 -13.90 -7.12
N LEU A 547 21.12 -14.97 -6.35
CA LEU A 547 21.60 -16.28 -6.81
C LEU A 547 20.50 -17.35 -6.85
N GLY A 548 19.24 -16.93 -6.86
CA GLY A 548 18.08 -17.80 -6.98
C GLY A 548 17.92 -18.78 -5.82
N LYS A 549 17.22 -19.87 -6.12
CA LYS A 549 16.73 -20.86 -5.16
C LYS A 549 17.82 -21.44 -4.25
N VAL A 550 17.49 -21.48 -2.96
CA VAL A 550 18.25 -22.17 -1.92
C VAL A 550 17.29 -23.11 -1.19
N GLN A 551 17.56 -24.42 -1.26
CA GLN A 551 16.67 -25.44 -0.71
C GLN A 551 15.24 -25.32 -1.29
N HIS A 552 14.28 -24.93 -0.46
CA HIS A 552 12.85 -24.86 -0.74
C HIS A 552 12.34 -23.43 -0.95
N MET A 553 13.22 -22.42 -0.98
CA MET A 553 12.82 -21.01 -1.12
C MET A 553 13.80 -20.21 -1.99
N ILE A 554 13.36 -19.07 -2.52
CA ILE A 554 14.22 -18.08 -3.16
C ILE A 554 14.45 -16.94 -2.15
N PRO A 555 15.68 -16.68 -1.67
CA PRO A 555 15.96 -15.55 -0.78
C PRO A 555 15.63 -14.22 -1.47
N GLY A 556 15.08 -13.24 -0.75
CA GLY A 556 14.84 -11.90 -1.32
C GLY A 556 16.14 -11.11 -1.50
N SER A 557 16.22 -10.33 -2.58
CA SER A 557 17.33 -9.40 -2.88
C SER A 557 16.81 -7.98 -3.09
N ILE A 558 17.65 -6.97 -2.87
CA ILE A 558 17.28 -5.57 -3.22
C ILE A 558 17.08 -5.40 -4.73
N TRP A 559 17.75 -6.23 -5.53
CA TRP A 559 17.65 -6.19 -7.00
C TRP A 559 16.30 -6.70 -7.51
N ASP A 560 15.52 -7.40 -6.68
CA ASP A 560 14.17 -7.85 -7.04
C ASP A 560 13.10 -6.77 -6.77
N MET A 561 13.47 -5.68 -6.07
CA MET A 561 12.56 -4.59 -5.70
C MET A 561 12.26 -3.69 -6.89
N ASP A 562 11.05 -3.12 -6.91
CA ASP A 562 10.60 -2.27 -8.01
C ASP A 562 11.42 -0.98 -8.11
N ASP A 563 11.87 -0.41 -6.99
CA ASP A 563 12.81 0.72 -6.94
C ASP A 563 14.06 0.46 -7.80
N SER A 564 14.61 -0.76 -7.75
CA SER A 564 15.80 -1.14 -8.52
C SER A 564 15.50 -1.32 -10.01
N LYS A 565 14.32 -1.84 -10.36
CA LYS A 565 13.88 -2.02 -11.76
C LYS A 565 13.58 -0.67 -12.40
N HIS A 566 12.93 0.22 -11.66
CA HIS A 566 12.63 1.59 -12.07
C HIS A 566 13.93 2.36 -12.35
N LEU A 567 14.93 2.26 -11.48
CA LEU A 567 16.20 2.95 -11.67
C LEU A 567 16.95 2.48 -12.94
N LEU A 568 16.78 1.22 -13.36
CA LEU A 568 17.34 0.69 -14.61
C LEU A 568 16.64 1.20 -15.88
N LEU A 569 15.49 1.87 -15.76
CA LEU A 569 14.80 2.50 -16.90
C LEU A 569 15.44 3.84 -17.28
N PHE A 570 16.23 4.45 -16.39
CA PHE A 570 16.92 5.70 -16.69
C PHE A 570 18.09 5.48 -17.64
N GLU A 571 18.18 6.31 -18.67
CA GLU A 571 19.27 6.26 -19.66
C GLU A 571 20.63 6.44 -18.96
N GLY A 572 21.60 5.58 -19.31
CA GLY A 572 22.95 5.61 -18.74
C GLY A 572 23.11 4.88 -17.39
N VAL A 573 22.02 4.36 -16.80
CA VAL A 573 22.10 3.47 -15.63
C VAL A 573 22.36 2.04 -16.10
N GLU A 574 23.46 1.45 -15.65
CA GLU A 574 23.88 0.09 -16.01
C GLU A 574 24.06 -0.79 -14.77
N THR A 575 23.88 -2.10 -14.91
CA THR A 575 24.14 -3.06 -13.82
C THR A 575 24.97 -4.24 -14.29
N PHE A 576 25.87 -4.69 -13.42
CA PHE A 576 26.79 -5.78 -13.70
C PHE A 576 27.19 -6.52 -12.43
N ALA A 577 27.47 -7.81 -12.56
CA ALA A 577 27.81 -8.71 -11.47
C ALA A 577 29.25 -9.22 -11.56
N PHE A 578 29.82 -9.62 -10.43
CA PHE A 578 31.18 -10.18 -10.35
C PHE A 578 31.42 -10.98 -9.06
N PHE A 579 32.58 -11.63 -8.98
CA PHE A 579 33.06 -12.24 -7.73
C PHE A 579 34.11 -11.37 -7.08
N GLN A 580 33.95 -11.05 -5.80
CA GLN A 580 34.97 -10.25 -5.10
C GLN A 580 36.34 -10.94 -5.08
N CYS A 581 36.40 -12.27 -5.15
CA CYS A 581 37.66 -13.03 -5.22
C CYS A 581 38.48 -12.81 -6.49
N GLN A 582 37.91 -12.25 -7.57
CA GLN A 582 38.69 -11.95 -8.78
C GLN A 582 39.74 -10.85 -8.55
N TRP A 583 39.63 -10.14 -7.43
CA TRP A 583 40.54 -9.07 -7.00
C TRP A 583 41.72 -9.56 -6.13
N GLY A 584 41.98 -10.87 -6.07
CA GLY A 584 43.18 -11.48 -5.47
C GLY A 584 43.12 -11.71 -3.95
N ASP A 585 42.74 -10.70 -3.17
CA ASP A 585 42.85 -10.73 -1.69
C ASP A 585 41.55 -11.05 -0.95
N ALA A 586 40.47 -11.43 -1.65
CA ALA A 586 39.19 -11.69 -1.01
C ALA A 586 39.14 -13.07 -0.35
N LEU A 587 38.74 -13.10 0.94
CA LEU A 587 38.58 -14.34 1.73
C LEU A 587 37.53 -15.32 1.19
N SER A 588 36.68 -14.90 0.24
CA SER A 588 35.63 -15.73 -0.34
C SER A 588 35.20 -15.26 -1.72
N LYS A 589 34.45 -16.11 -2.44
CA LYS A 589 33.82 -15.80 -3.73
C LYS A 589 32.94 -14.54 -3.72
N LYS A 590 32.27 -14.25 -2.60
CA LYS A 590 31.19 -13.25 -2.39
C LYS A 590 30.61 -12.65 -3.70
N PRO A 591 29.63 -13.32 -4.33
CA PRO A 591 28.94 -12.81 -5.51
C PRO A 591 28.29 -11.45 -5.23
N THR A 592 28.63 -10.45 -6.03
CA THR A 592 28.29 -9.04 -5.81
C THR A 592 27.78 -8.43 -7.10
N ARG A 593 26.87 -7.46 -6.98
CA ARG A 593 26.34 -6.68 -8.10
C ARG A 593 26.54 -5.20 -7.83
N PHE A 594 26.89 -4.48 -8.88
CA PHE A 594 26.85 -3.03 -8.92
C PHE A 594 25.70 -2.59 -9.83
N MET A 595 25.10 -1.45 -9.48
CA MET A 595 24.34 -0.61 -10.39
C MET A 595 25.00 0.76 -10.38
N ALA A 596 25.25 1.32 -11.56
CA ALA A 596 26.08 2.50 -11.72
C ALA A 596 25.57 3.43 -12.81
N PHE A 597 25.87 4.72 -12.67
CA PHE A 597 25.52 5.77 -13.62
C PHE A 597 26.74 6.68 -13.82
N HIS A 598 27.09 6.97 -15.08
CA HIS A 598 28.30 7.74 -15.45
C HIS A 598 29.62 7.21 -14.87
N VAL A 599 29.72 5.90 -14.63
CA VAL A 599 30.95 5.23 -14.18
C VAL A 599 31.43 4.27 -15.25
N HIS A 600 32.71 4.37 -15.62
CA HIS A 600 33.29 3.49 -16.62
C HIS A 600 33.58 2.09 -16.04
N TRP A 601 33.17 1.04 -16.76
CA TRP A 601 33.48 -0.36 -16.46
C TRP A 601 33.67 -1.15 -17.76
N ASP A 602 34.24 -2.36 -17.69
CA ASP A 602 34.50 -3.21 -18.87
C ASP A 602 33.83 -4.60 -18.75
N SER A 603 33.28 -5.10 -19.87
CA SER A 603 32.61 -6.39 -19.92
C SER A 603 33.56 -7.60 -19.86
N PHE A 604 34.89 -7.38 -19.84
CA PHE A 604 35.87 -8.44 -19.68
C PHE A 604 36.05 -8.83 -18.20
N THR A 605 35.89 -7.86 -17.30
CA THR A 605 36.03 -8.03 -15.84
C THR A 605 34.69 -8.28 -15.15
N PHE A 606 33.59 -7.80 -15.75
CA PHE A 606 32.25 -7.84 -15.17
C PHE A 606 31.24 -8.53 -16.08
N PHE A 607 30.19 -9.08 -15.47
CA PHE A 607 29.10 -9.77 -16.16
C PHE A 607 27.88 -8.84 -16.28
N PRO A 608 27.62 -8.25 -17.45
CA PRO A 608 26.59 -7.22 -17.62
C PRO A 608 25.16 -7.76 -17.58
N GLY A 609 24.23 -6.89 -17.20
CA GLY A 609 22.79 -7.12 -17.20
C GLY A 609 22.22 -7.54 -15.84
N ALA A 610 20.90 -7.37 -15.67
CA ALA A 610 20.17 -7.75 -14.46
C ALA A 610 20.22 -9.27 -14.20
N HIS A 611 20.02 -9.70 -12.95
CA HIS A 611 19.98 -11.11 -12.61
C HIS A 611 18.77 -11.79 -13.26
N ARG A 612 18.92 -13.06 -13.65
CA ARG A 612 17.87 -13.86 -14.25
C ARG A 612 17.62 -15.13 -13.44
N LEU A 613 16.35 -15.40 -13.15
CA LEU A 613 15.90 -16.64 -12.54
C LEU A 613 15.15 -17.46 -13.59
N ALA A 614 15.42 -18.76 -13.66
CA ALA A 614 14.63 -19.70 -14.45
C ALA A 614 13.28 -19.96 -13.78
N SER A 615 12.35 -20.58 -14.50
CA SER A 615 10.99 -20.87 -14.03
C SER A 615 10.94 -21.76 -12.76
N ASP A 616 11.98 -22.57 -12.52
CA ASP A 616 12.11 -23.38 -11.30
C ASP A 616 12.70 -22.61 -10.09
N GLY A 617 13.01 -21.32 -10.29
CA GLY A 617 13.65 -20.41 -9.35
C GLY A 617 15.18 -20.48 -9.35
N SER A 618 15.81 -21.31 -10.19
CA SER A 618 17.27 -21.44 -10.24
C SER A 618 17.93 -20.25 -10.93
N TYR A 619 19.17 -19.92 -10.54
CA TYR A 619 19.89 -18.80 -11.14
C TYR A 619 20.37 -19.12 -12.56
N ALA A 620 20.03 -18.23 -13.50
CA ALA A 620 20.29 -18.35 -14.93
C ALA A 620 21.34 -17.34 -15.46
N GLY A 621 21.92 -16.51 -14.58
CA GLY A 621 23.00 -15.58 -14.92
C GLY A 621 22.66 -14.12 -14.57
N PRO A 622 23.51 -13.16 -14.97
CA PRO A 622 24.63 -13.28 -15.91
C PRO A 622 25.93 -13.83 -15.30
N LEU A 623 26.03 -13.89 -13.96
CA LEU A 623 27.24 -14.37 -13.27
C LEU A 623 27.36 -15.91 -13.39
N PRO A 624 28.54 -16.50 -13.63
CA PRO A 624 28.66 -17.94 -13.76
C PRO A 624 28.48 -18.67 -12.41
N ARG A 625 28.18 -19.97 -12.41
CA ARG A 625 27.97 -20.72 -11.16
C ARG A 625 29.23 -20.84 -10.30
N HIS A 626 30.41 -20.85 -10.92
CA HIS A 626 31.70 -21.04 -10.26
C HIS A 626 32.65 -19.90 -10.64
N CYS A 627 33.56 -19.56 -9.72
CA CYS A 627 34.58 -18.52 -9.94
C CYS A 627 35.93 -19.09 -10.41
N GLY A 628 36.02 -20.41 -10.60
CA GLY A 628 37.28 -21.09 -10.95
C GLY A 628 38.22 -21.37 -9.78
N HIS A 629 37.96 -20.81 -8.58
CA HIS A 629 38.78 -21.00 -7.39
C HIS A 629 38.08 -21.82 -6.29
N VAL A 630 38.88 -22.37 -5.36
CA VAL A 630 38.40 -23.06 -4.16
C VAL A 630 38.46 -22.10 -2.97
N HIS A 631 37.34 -21.96 -2.25
CA HIS A 631 37.23 -21.09 -1.07
C HIS A 631 36.62 -21.85 0.11
N GLU A 632 36.98 -21.45 1.33
CA GLU A 632 36.28 -21.93 2.52
C GLU A 632 34.84 -21.38 2.59
N PRO A 633 33.84 -22.20 2.94
CA PRO A 633 32.47 -21.72 3.13
C PRO A 633 32.35 -20.72 4.29
N LEU A 634 31.79 -19.54 4.01
CA LEU A 634 31.43 -18.53 5.02
C LEU A 634 30.12 -18.88 5.75
N LEU A 635 30.06 -20.05 6.40
CA LEU A 635 28.91 -20.51 7.17
C LEU A 635 29.29 -20.77 8.63
N GLY A 636 28.45 -20.31 9.56
CA GLY A 636 28.64 -20.51 11.00
C GLY A 636 29.52 -19.45 11.68
N LYS A 637 29.96 -19.78 12.90
CA LYS A 637 30.84 -18.94 13.71
C LYS A 637 32.30 -19.40 13.63
N ASP A 638 33.25 -18.50 13.82
CA ASP A 638 34.66 -18.81 13.97
C ASP A 638 35.00 -19.27 15.41
N SER A 639 36.30 -19.51 15.67
CA SER A 639 36.81 -19.94 16.99
C SER A 639 36.53 -18.93 18.11
N ASP A 640 36.31 -17.66 17.75
CA ASP A 640 36.12 -16.54 18.68
C ASP A 640 34.62 -16.27 18.96
N GLY A 641 33.73 -17.01 18.29
CA GLY A 641 32.28 -16.91 18.45
C GLY A 641 31.62 -15.86 17.57
N ASP A 642 32.38 -15.22 16.67
CA ASP A 642 31.92 -14.26 15.68
C ASP A 642 31.44 -14.95 14.41
N TRP A 643 30.50 -14.34 13.69
CA TRP A 643 30.03 -14.90 12.42
C TRP A 643 31.14 -14.86 11.38
N LYS A 644 31.41 -15.99 10.69
CA LYS A 644 32.43 -16.04 9.63
C LYS A 644 32.16 -15.03 8.49
N THR A 645 30.90 -14.64 8.29
CA THR A 645 30.51 -13.59 7.34
C THR A 645 31.03 -12.19 7.71
N SER A 646 31.28 -11.91 8.99
CA SER A 646 31.79 -10.62 9.48
C SER A 646 33.16 -10.28 8.91
N ARG A 647 34.03 -11.29 8.72
CA ARG A 647 35.37 -11.13 8.13
C ARG A 647 35.32 -10.75 6.63
N SER A 648 34.19 -10.97 5.96
CA SER A 648 33.95 -10.63 4.55
C SER A 648 33.18 -9.32 4.33
N ALA A 649 32.98 -8.54 5.40
CA ALA A 649 32.33 -7.22 5.33
C ALA A 649 33.23 -6.15 4.71
N ALA A 650 34.55 -6.33 4.74
CA ALA A 650 35.51 -5.42 4.10
C ALA A 650 35.66 -5.72 2.60
N TYR A 651 35.69 -4.67 1.79
CA TYR A 651 36.05 -4.80 0.37
C TYR A 651 37.53 -5.14 0.20
N PRO A 652 37.89 -5.99 -0.79
CA PRO A 652 39.27 -6.22 -1.15
C PRO A 652 39.98 -4.92 -1.57
N PRO A 653 41.27 -4.73 -1.23
CA PRO A 653 42.00 -3.50 -1.58
C PRO A 653 41.98 -3.17 -3.09
N ASN A 654 42.15 -4.17 -3.96
CA ASN A 654 42.11 -3.97 -5.41
C ASN A 654 40.70 -3.59 -5.93
N MET A 655 39.64 -4.03 -5.26
CA MET A 655 38.27 -3.58 -5.55
C MET A 655 38.08 -2.11 -5.13
N CYS A 656 38.58 -1.70 -3.97
CA CYS A 656 38.56 -0.30 -3.54
C CYS A 656 39.35 0.61 -4.49
N HIS A 657 40.52 0.15 -4.95
CA HIS A 657 41.32 0.87 -5.94
C HIS A 657 40.58 1.01 -7.28
N TRP A 658 39.95 -0.06 -7.76
CA TRP A 658 39.13 0.00 -8.97
C TRP A 658 37.98 0.99 -8.83
N LEU A 659 37.21 0.93 -7.73
CA LEU A 659 36.13 1.89 -7.44
C LEU A 659 36.64 3.33 -7.47
N ALA A 660 37.74 3.61 -6.78
CA ALA A 660 38.34 4.93 -6.74
C ALA A 660 38.75 5.44 -8.12
N ALA A 661 39.37 4.59 -8.95
CA ALA A 661 39.78 4.95 -10.30
C ALA A 661 38.58 5.17 -11.25
N SER A 662 37.57 4.32 -11.17
CA SER A 662 36.36 4.43 -11.99
C SER A 662 35.56 5.69 -11.67
N LEU A 663 35.47 6.08 -10.39
CA LEU A 663 34.83 7.33 -9.97
C LEU A 663 35.57 8.55 -10.53
N LEU A 664 36.91 8.54 -10.54
CA LEU A 664 37.72 9.62 -11.13
C LEU A 664 37.78 9.60 -12.68
N GLY A 665 37.09 8.66 -13.34
CA GLY A 665 37.13 8.50 -14.80
C GLY A 665 38.48 8.03 -15.34
N LEU A 666 39.31 7.38 -14.52
CA LEU A 666 40.65 6.92 -14.87
C LEU A 666 40.59 5.48 -15.43
N ARG A 667 41.21 5.24 -16.60
CA ARG A 667 41.31 3.88 -17.16
C ARG A 667 42.28 3.03 -16.34
N VAL A 668 41.77 2.00 -15.67
CA VAL A 668 42.60 0.99 -14.99
C VAL A 668 43.05 -0.06 -16.01
N GLY A 669 44.35 -0.12 -16.29
CA GLY A 669 44.91 -1.20 -17.11
C GLY A 669 44.85 -2.53 -16.37
N GLY A 670 44.01 -3.46 -16.84
CA GLY A 670 43.95 -4.82 -16.34
C GLY A 670 45.29 -5.55 -16.54
N GLY A 671 45.85 -6.07 -15.45
CA GLY A 671 47.04 -6.92 -15.50
C GLY A 671 46.71 -8.32 -16.04
N SER A 672 47.29 -8.64 -17.22
CA SER A 672 47.61 -9.97 -17.80
C SER A 672 46.46 -11.01 -17.90
N ALA A 673 46.05 -11.46 -19.09
CA ALA A 673 46.88 -12.27 -20.00
C ALA A 673 46.64 -12.01 -21.51
N ALA A 674 47.75 -12.04 -22.26
CA ALA A 674 47.94 -11.85 -23.70
C ALA A 674 47.04 -12.72 -24.59
N SER A 675 46.68 -12.39 -25.84
CA SER A 675 47.42 -11.89 -27.01
C SER A 675 46.34 -11.52 -28.07
N GLY A 676 46.40 -10.54 -28.97
CA GLY A 676 47.46 -9.96 -29.79
C GLY A 676 46.78 -9.22 -30.97
N ALA A 677 47.52 -8.33 -31.64
CA ALA A 677 47.20 -7.62 -32.91
C ALA A 677 46.47 -6.25 -32.87
N ARG A 678 47.27 -5.21 -32.56
CA ARG A 678 47.51 -3.92 -33.26
C ARG A 678 46.44 -3.22 -34.14
N MET A 679 46.46 -1.89 -33.98
CA MET A 679 46.11 -0.76 -34.89
C MET A 679 44.61 -0.39 -34.94
N THR A 680 44.18 0.87 -34.85
CA THR A 680 44.83 2.20 -34.98
C THR A 680 43.99 3.26 -34.29
N THR A 681 44.67 4.23 -33.68
CA THR A 681 44.14 5.52 -33.23
C THR A 681 43.76 6.41 -34.41
N SER A 682 42.77 7.28 -34.17
CA SER A 682 42.44 8.52 -34.92
C SER A 682 41.36 8.37 -35.98
N GLN A 683 40.13 8.80 -35.65
CA GLN A 683 39.44 9.91 -36.32
C GLN A 683 38.04 10.11 -35.71
N ASN A 684 37.59 11.36 -35.72
CA ASN A 684 36.21 11.83 -35.48
C ASN A 684 35.82 12.21 -34.04
N LEU A 685 36.53 13.20 -33.48
CA LEU A 685 35.83 14.35 -32.88
C LEU A 685 35.28 15.16 -34.06
N ALA A 686 33.95 15.21 -34.19
CA ALA A 686 33.12 16.05 -35.08
C ALA A 686 32.22 15.24 -36.03
N ALA A 687 31.11 14.73 -35.49
CA ALA A 687 29.80 14.62 -36.16
C ALA A 687 28.83 13.82 -35.27
N ALA A 688 28.13 14.49 -34.37
CA ALA A 688 26.83 14.04 -33.90
C ALA A 688 25.91 15.26 -33.93
N VAL A 689 25.51 15.55 -35.17
CA VAL A 689 24.32 16.34 -35.48
C VAL A 689 23.15 15.76 -34.69
N LEU A 690 22.35 16.63 -34.08
CA LEU A 690 21.03 16.35 -33.52
C LEU A 690 20.33 15.23 -34.30
N GLN A 691 20.26 14.03 -33.73
CA GLN A 691 19.31 13.01 -34.19
C GLN A 691 18.05 13.12 -33.33
N PRO A 692 16.85 13.12 -33.94
CA PRO A 692 15.61 13.13 -33.19
C PRO A 692 15.47 11.84 -32.37
N PRO A 693 14.70 11.86 -31.26
CA PRO A 693 14.52 10.71 -30.38
C PRO A 693 13.94 9.52 -31.13
N GLU A 694 14.44 8.31 -30.88
CA GLU A 694 13.88 7.08 -31.42
C GLU A 694 12.44 6.90 -30.92
N LEU A 695 11.50 6.65 -31.84
CA LEU A 695 10.04 6.76 -31.59
C LEU A 695 9.39 5.51 -30.97
N PHE A 696 10.07 4.35 -30.93
CA PHE A 696 9.55 3.11 -30.32
C PHE A 696 10.67 2.07 -30.07
N ASP A 697 10.61 1.37 -28.91
CA ASP A 697 11.41 0.16 -28.58
C ASP A 697 10.45 -0.92 -28.04
N TRP A 698 10.00 -1.84 -28.90
CA TRP A 698 9.05 -2.89 -28.48
C TRP A 698 9.81 -4.06 -27.87
N GLN A 699 9.33 -4.55 -26.73
CA GLN A 699 9.99 -5.61 -25.97
C GLN A 699 9.05 -6.79 -25.72
N TRP A 700 9.60 -8.02 -25.79
CA TRP A 700 8.89 -9.26 -25.49
C TRP A 700 9.81 -10.27 -24.81
N ALA A 701 9.22 -11.25 -24.13
CA ALA A 701 9.99 -12.32 -23.50
C ALA A 701 10.77 -13.13 -24.56
N PRO A 702 12.04 -13.50 -24.30
CA PRO A 702 12.79 -14.37 -25.22
C PRO A 702 12.05 -15.69 -25.46
N TRP A 703 11.95 -16.09 -26.72
CA TRP A 703 11.14 -17.25 -27.12
C TRP A 703 11.65 -18.57 -26.51
N SER A 704 10.70 -19.40 -26.07
CA SER A 704 10.96 -20.69 -25.42
C SER A 704 11.76 -21.64 -26.32
N LEU A 705 12.48 -22.58 -25.70
CA LEU A 705 13.16 -23.66 -26.43
C LEU A 705 12.21 -24.48 -27.31
N ALA A 706 10.91 -24.56 -26.97
CA ALA A 706 9.92 -25.25 -27.77
C ALA A 706 9.59 -24.48 -29.07
N LYS A 707 9.44 -23.16 -29.00
CA LYS A 707 9.27 -22.30 -30.19
C LYS A 707 10.53 -22.22 -31.01
N VAL A 708 11.71 -22.10 -30.39
CA VAL A 708 13.01 -22.19 -31.09
C VAL A 708 13.14 -23.54 -31.83
N ALA A 709 12.76 -24.65 -31.21
CA ALA A 709 12.78 -25.96 -31.84
C ALA A 709 11.77 -26.10 -32.99
N LEU A 710 10.59 -25.46 -32.89
CA LEU A 710 9.60 -25.42 -33.97
C LEU A 710 10.11 -24.67 -35.21
N LEU A 711 10.88 -23.59 -35.00
CA LEU A 711 11.34 -22.69 -36.05
C LEU A 711 12.62 -23.18 -36.75
N GLY A 712 13.43 -24.00 -36.09
CA GLY A 712 14.66 -24.57 -36.65
C GLY A 712 15.78 -23.54 -36.85
N GLU A 713 16.85 -23.93 -37.55
CA GLU A 713 17.96 -23.01 -37.86
C GLU A 713 17.56 -21.99 -38.95
N PRO A 714 18.00 -20.72 -38.85
CA PRO A 714 17.65 -19.68 -39.81
C PRO A 714 18.20 -20.01 -41.21
N SER A 715 17.35 -19.86 -42.23
CA SER A 715 17.65 -20.28 -43.61
C SER A 715 18.38 -19.22 -44.44
N CYS A 716 18.31 -17.95 -44.06
CA CYS A 716 18.93 -16.82 -44.75
C CYS A 716 19.32 -15.68 -43.79
N SER A 717 19.89 -14.59 -44.32
CA SER A 717 20.27 -13.40 -43.55
C SER A 717 19.07 -12.71 -42.89
N LEU A 718 17.92 -12.63 -43.58
CA LEU A 718 16.66 -12.09 -43.03
C LEU A 718 16.18 -12.90 -41.83
N GLU A 719 16.22 -14.24 -41.91
CA GLU A 719 15.87 -15.14 -40.80
C GLU A 719 16.90 -15.06 -39.67
N SER A 720 18.18 -14.87 -39.99
CA SER A 720 19.25 -14.76 -38.99
C SER A 720 19.10 -13.49 -38.17
N LYS A 721 18.79 -12.36 -38.83
CA LYS A 721 18.47 -11.09 -38.15
C LYS A 721 17.14 -11.19 -37.40
N SER A 722 16.13 -11.85 -37.96
CA SER A 722 14.86 -12.08 -37.26
C SER A 722 15.03 -12.94 -36.00
N ARG A 723 15.88 -13.97 -36.04
CA ARG A 723 16.27 -14.76 -34.86
C ARG A 723 17.02 -13.92 -33.85
N GLU A 724 17.99 -13.12 -34.28
CA GLU A 724 18.74 -12.23 -33.39
C GLU A 724 17.81 -11.29 -32.62
N ILE A 725 16.86 -10.65 -33.32
CA ILE A 725 15.86 -9.73 -32.74
C ILE A 725 14.86 -10.50 -31.86
N ALA A 726 14.34 -11.64 -32.33
CA ALA A 726 13.39 -12.44 -31.54
C ALA A 726 14.02 -12.93 -30.23
N MET A 727 15.31 -13.30 -30.25
CA MET A 727 16.06 -13.77 -29.09
C MET A 727 16.59 -12.63 -28.20
N SER A 728 16.80 -11.43 -28.73
CA SER A 728 17.15 -10.25 -27.93
C SER A 728 15.98 -9.78 -27.08
N GLY A 729 14.74 -10.10 -27.49
CA GLY A 729 13.52 -9.71 -26.80
C GLY A 729 13.20 -8.22 -26.95
N ARG A 730 13.83 -7.53 -27.91
CA ARG A 730 13.59 -6.12 -28.21
C ARG A 730 13.80 -5.79 -29.68
N ILE A 731 13.08 -4.81 -30.20
CA ILE A 731 13.25 -4.33 -31.57
C ILE A 731 13.23 -2.79 -31.63
N SER A 732 14.30 -2.25 -32.19
CA SER A 732 14.43 -0.81 -32.44
C SER A 732 13.95 -0.42 -33.84
N GLN A 733 13.77 0.88 -34.07
CA GLN A 733 13.54 1.41 -35.41
C GLN A 733 14.70 1.04 -36.36
N ALA A 734 15.96 1.09 -35.91
CA ALA A 734 17.11 0.68 -36.72
C ALA A 734 17.05 -0.79 -37.15
N ASP A 735 16.56 -1.67 -36.26
CA ASP A 735 16.35 -3.08 -36.58
C ASP A 735 15.24 -3.28 -37.62
N MET A 736 14.17 -2.47 -37.59
CA MET A 736 13.12 -2.49 -38.62
C MET A 736 13.65 -2.08 -40.00
N PHE A 737 14.52 -1.07 -40.07
CA PHE A 737 15.20 -0.71 -41.33
C PHE A 737 16.10 -1.84 -41.82
N ALA A 738 16.90 -2.43 -40.91
CA ALA A 738 17.78 -3.54 -41.25
C ALA A 738 17.01 -4.77 -41.76
N LEU A 739 15.86 -5.11 -41.16
CA LEU A 739 14.98 -6.17 -41.66
C LEU A 739 14.49 -5.87 -43.08
N CYS A 740 14.05 -4.63 -43.35
CA CYS A 740 13.57 -4.25 -44.68
C CYS A 740 14.68 -4.29 -45.74
N ASP A 741 15.90 -3.88 -45.39
CA ASP A 741 17.05 -3.89 -46.31
C ASP A 741 17.49 -5.31 -46.68
N LEU A 742 17.22 -6.29 -45.80
CA LEU A 742 17.49 -7.71 -46.04
C LEU A 742 16.41 -8.43 -46.87
N ILE A 743 15.28 -7.78 -47.19
CA ILE A 743 14.25 -8.34 -48.09
C ILE A 743 14.78 -8.29 -49.54
N THR A 744 14.99 -9.45 -50.15
CA THR A 744 15.38 -9.61 -51.56
C THR A 744 14.16 -9.71 -52.48
N ASP A 745 14.39 -9.58 -53.79
CA ASP A 745 13.35 -9.70 -54.80
C ASP A 745 12.73 -11.12 -54.87
N GLU A 746 13.39 -12.14 -54.31
CA GLU A 746 12.81 -13.48 -54.19
C GLU A 746 11.77 -13.57 -53.06
N GLU A 747 11.93 -12.79 -51.98
CA GLU A 747 10.99 -12.79 -50.84
C GLU A 747 9.76 -11.90 -51.04
N THR A 748 9.78 -10.98 -52.03
CA THR A 748 8.60 -10.16 -52.37
C THR A 748 7.52 -10.96 -53.11
N GLY A 749 7.88 -12.12 -53.70
CA GLY A 749 6.97 -13.01 -54.42
C GLY A 749 6.27 -12.39 -55.65
N ARG A 750 6.58 -11.14 -55.98
CA ARG A 750 6.07 -10.36 -57.11
C ARG A 750 7.29 -9.69 -57.73
N GLY A 751 7.65 -10.05 -58.96
CA GLY A 751 8.72 -9.36 -59.69
C GLY A 751 8.43 -7.87 -59.79
N ARG A 752 9.48 -7.04 -59.74
CA ARG A 752 9.37 -5.57 -59.73
C ARG A 752 8.54 -5.07 -60.92
N ARG A 753 7.43 -4.36 -60.66
CA ARG A 753 6.53 -3.83 -61.71
C ARG A 753 7.06 -2.49 -62.26
N PRO A 754 6.75 -2.13 -63.52
CA PRO A 754 7.14 -0.83 -64.06
C PRO A 754 6.49 0.31 -63.26
N GLY A 755 7.31 1.11 -62.57
CA GLY A 755 6.85 2.27 -61.77
C GLY A 755 7.04 2.15 -60.25
N GLU A 756 7.45 0.99 -59.72
CA GLU A 756 7.76 0.80 -58.29
C GLU A 756 9.08 1.52 -57.92
N LEU A 757 9.07 2.28 -56.82
CA LEU A 757 10.27 2.99 -56.34
C LEU A 757 11.35 1.99 -55.91
N PRO A 758 12.66 2.33 -56.06
CA PRO A 758 13.74 1.43 -55.63
C PRO A 758 13.72 1.08 -54.13
N THR A 759 13.03 1.87 -53.30
CA THR A 759 12.91 1.71 -51.85
C THR A 759 11.72 0.84 -51.43
N GLU A 760 10.81 0.50 -52.34
CA GLU A 760 9.65 -0.33 -52.03
C GLU A 760 10.09 -1.75 -51.68
N LYS A 761 9.70 -2.21 -50.48
CA LYS A 761 9.92 -3.59 -50.00
C LYS A 761 8.63 -4.15 -49.45
N LEU A 762 8.36 -5.41 -49.75
CA LEU A 762 7.16 -6.10 -49.30
C LEU A 762 7.49 -7.54 -48.93
N PHE A 763 7.13 -7.96 -47.73
CA PHE A 763 7.17 -9.35 -47.31
C PHE A 763 5.76 -9.76 -46.85
N THR A 764 5.28 -10.94 -47.25
CA THR A 764 3.95 -11.43 -46.85
C THR A 764 3.99 -12.92 -46.54
N SER A 765 3.46 -13.30 -45.38
CA SER A 765 3.49 -14.67 -44.88
C SER A 765 2.18 -15.06 -44.16
N GLY A 766 2.05 -16.34 -43.78
CA GLY A 766 0.84 -16.94 -43.21
C GLY A 766 -0.05 -17.63 -44.24
N ALA A 767 -1.37 -17.60 -44.03
CA ALA A 767 -2.33 -18.29 -44.89
C ALA A 767 -2.66 -17.52 -46.18
N TYR A 768 -3.16 -18.24 -47.20
CA TYR A 768 -3.74 -17.66 -48.41
C TYR A 768 -5.02 -18.39 -48.80
N VAL A 769 -5.91 -17.67 -49.50
CA VAL A 769 -7.07 -18.24 -50.19
C VAL A 769 -7.02 -17.83 -51.66
N HIS A 770 -7.12 -18.80 -52.58
CA HIS A 770 -7.21 -18.54 -54.01
C HIS A 770 -8.13 -19.58 -54.67
N GLY A 771 -9.14 -19.12 -55.41
CA GLY A 771 -10.11 -20.02 -56.06
C GLY A 771 -10.87 -20.95 -55.11
N GLY A 772 -11.08 -20.53 -53.85
CA GLY A 772 -11.74 -21.36 -52.81
C GLY A 772 -10.83 -22.39 -52.13
N VAL A 773 -9.56 -22.49 -52.53
CA VAL A 773 -8.55 -23.35 -51.89
C VAL A 773 -7.78 -22.53 -50.86
N CYS A 774 -7.73 -23.02 -49.61
CA CYS A 774 -6.93 -22.43 -48.54
C CYS A 774 -5.63 -23.21 -48.35
N GLY A 775 -4.52 -22.50 -48.13
CA GLY A 775 -3.21 -23.11 -47.87
C GLY A 775 -2.24 -22.14 -47.19
N LEU A 776 -1.02 -22.60 -46.93
CA LEU A 776 0.05 -21.75 -46.39
C LEU A 776 0.91 -21.16 -47.50
N ARG A 777 1.27 -19.87 -47.37
CA ARG A 777 2.21 -19.21 -48.28
C ARG A 777 3.58 -19.86 -48.17
N LYS A 778 4.36 -19.81 -49.26
CA LYS A 778 5.73 -20.34 -49.31
C LYS A 778 6.60 -19.87 -48.13
N HIS A 779 6.56 -18.57 -47.83
CA HIS A 779 7.34 -17.96 -46.75
C HIS A 779 6.90 -18.37 -45.34
N CYS A 780 5.70 -18.92 -45.17
CA CYS A 780 5.25 -19.42 -43.87
C CYS A 780 6.11 -20.60 -43.38
N ARG A 781 6.66 -21.40 -44.31
CA ARG A 781 7.58 -22.50 -44.00
C ARG A 781 9.04 -22.19 -44.32
N ALA A 782 9.31 -21.33 -45.31
CA ALA A 782 10.68 -20.97 -45.69
C ALA A 782 11.31 -19.89 -44.81
N SER A 783 10.47 -19.02 -44.21
CA SER A 783 10.89 -17.89 -43.37
C SER A 783 10.09 -17.85 -42.05
N PRO A 784 10.14 -18.93 -41.24
CA PRO A 784 9.33 -19.04 -40.03
C PRO A 784 9.75 -18.06 -38.93
N TRP A 785 11.03 -17.71 -38.78
CA TRP A 785 11.49 -16.74 -37.78
C TRP A 785 10.93 -15.35 -38.05
N THR A 786 11.02 -14.88 -39.29
CA THR A 786 10.50 -13.58 -39.73
C THR A 786 8.97 -13.56 -39.56
N THR A 787 8.28 -14.63 -39.94
CA THR A 787 6.82 -14.73 -39.80
C THR A 787 6.38 -14.64 -38.34
N ALA A 788 7.04 -15.40 -37.45
CA ALA A 788 6.74 -15.37 -36.02
C ALA A 788 7.13 -14.03 -35.38
N LEU A 789 8.17 -13.36 -35.87
CA LEU A 789 8.61 -12.06 -35.36
C LEU A 789 7.59 -10.97 -35.69
N LEU A 790 7.11 -10.92 -36.93
CA LEU A 790 6.07 -9.97 -37.32
C LEU A 790 4.76 -10.20 -36.57
N ALA A 791 4.39 -11.47 -36.33
CA ALA A 791 3.24 -11.80 -35.50
C ALA A 791 3.44 -11.36 -34.05
N CYS A 792 4.65 -11.54 -33.50
CA CYS A 792 5.02 -11.09 -32.16
C CYS A 792 4.96 -9.57 -32.03
N ILE A 793 5.41 -8.82 -33.05
CA ILE A 793 5.28 -7.36 -33.10
C ILE A 793 3.81 -6.95 -33.06
N ILE A 794 2.96 -7.56 -33.90
CA ILE A 794 1.51 -7.25 -33.88
C ILE A 794 0.90 -7.60 -32.52
N ASN A 795 1.23 -8.74 -31.93
CA ASN A 795 0.70 -9.13 -30.61
C ASN A 795 1.26 -8.26 -29.47
N CYS A 796 2.47 -7.72 -29.60
CA CYS A 796 3.07 -6.81 -28.63
C CYS A 796 2.37 -5.44 -28.65
N VAL A 797 2.20 -4.87 -29.85
CA VAL A 797 1.56 -3.56 -30.03
C VAL A 797 0.05 -3.64 -29.87
N CYS A 798 -0.54 -4.77 -30.23
CA CYS A 798 -1.98 -4.96 -30.35
C CYS A 798 -2.37 -6.34 -29.78
N PRO A 799 -2.28 -6.57 -28.46
CA PRO A 799 -2.48 -7.90 -27.86
C PRO A 799 -3.86 -8.51 -28.13
N GLY A 800 -3.96 -9.83 -28.20
CA GLY A 800 -5.21 -10.56 -28.44
C GLY A 800 -5.79 -10.43 -29.86
N SER A 801 -5.02 -9.86 -30.79
CA SER A 801 -5.37 -9.77 -32.20
C SER A 801 -5.44 -11.15 -32.84
N LYS A 802 -6.51 -11.40 -33.62
CA LYS A 802 -6.65 -12.63 -34.40
C LYS A 802 -6.40 -12.34 -35.86
N PHE A 803 -5.35 -12.95 -36.40
CA PHE A 803 -4.99 -12.88 -37.81
C PHE A 803 -4.43 -14.21 -38.27
N THR A 804 -4.59 -14.52 -39.56
CA THR A 804 -4.03 -15.73 -40.17
C THR A 804 -2.77 -15.45 -40.98
N SER A 805 -2.49 -14.17 -41.22
CA SER A 805 -1.46 -13.72 -42.15
C SER A 805 -0.86 -12.40 -41.70
N VAL A 806 0.43 -12.21 -42.01
CA VAL A 806 1.22 -11.02 -41.66
C VAL A 806 1.90 -10.45 -42.89
N LEU A 807 2.12 -9.13 -42.89
CA LEU A 807 2.78 -8.40 -43.97
C LEU A 807 3.70 -7.32 -43.38
N LEU A 808 4.92 -7.19 -43.92
CA LEU A 808 5.83 -6.09 -43.65
C LEU A 808 5.99 -5.29 -44.95
N GLY A 809 5.69 -3.99 -44.91
CA GLY A 809 5.75 -3.11 -46.07
C GLY A 809 6.59 -1.86 -45.80
N ARG A 810 7.50 -1.52 -46.72
CA ARG A 810 8.26 -0.27 -46.76
C ARG A 810 7.90 0.51 -48.01
N ASP A 811 7.51 1.77 -47.82
CA ASP A 811 7.14 2.75 -48.85
C ASP A 811 6.05 2.27 -49.83
N ILE A 812 5.21 1.31 -49.41
CA ILE A 812 4.13 0.77 -50.23
C ILE A 812 2.94 1.73 -50.22
N LYS A 813 2.63 2.31 -51.39
CA LYS A 813 1.41 3.08 -51.62
C LYS A 813 0.36 2.22 -52.30
N THR A 814 -0.81 2.08 -51.68
CA THR A 814 -1.94 1.34 -52.28
C THR A 814 -3.10 2.29 -52.58
N GLY A 815 -3.57 2.28 -53.82
CA GLY A 815 -4.77 3.04 -54.22
C GLY A 815 -6.06 2.44 -53.65
N PRO A 816 -7.22 3.09 -53.89
CA PRO A 816 -8.51 2.61 -53.39
C PRO A 816 -8.83 1.16 -53.79
N HIS A 817 -9.02 0.29 -52.80
CA HIS A 817 -9.36 -1.11 -52.99
C HIS A 817 -10.22 -1.64 -51.83
N ARG A 818 -10.65 -2.89 -51.94
CA ARG A 818 -11.31 -3.68 -50.89
C ARG A 818 -10.66 -5.04 -50.83
N ASP A 819 -10.47 -5.54 -49.62
CA ASP A 819 -9.87 -6.85 -49.40
C ASP A 819 -10.96 -7.93 -49.40
N GLU A 820 -11.56 -8.16 -50.57
CA GLU A 820 -12.70 -9.07 -50.69
C GLU A 820 -12.36 -10.50 -50.26
N ASN A 821 -11.07 -10.90 -50.25
CA ASN A 821 -10.66 -12.24 -49.83
C ASN A 821 -10.43 -12.39 -48.32
N ASN A 822 -10.71 -11.37 -47.51
CA ASN A 822 -10.62 -11.45 -46.06
C ASN A 822 -11.90 -12.05 -45.45
N GLU A 823 -11.79 -12.52 -44.21
CA GLU A 823 -12.93 -13.06 -43.47
C GLU A 823 -13.98 -11.97 -43.20
N PRO A 824 -15.26 -12.17 -43.57
CA PRO A 824 -16.31 -11.19 -43.29
C PRO A 824 -16.41 -10.89 -41.80
N GLY A 825 -16.43 -9.60 -41.45
CA GLY A 825 -16.46 -9.15 -40.05
C GLY A 825 -15.10 -9.19 -39.32
N SER A 826 -14.02 -9.62 -39.99
CA SER A 826 -12.66 -9.46 -39.46
C SER A 826 -12.15 -8.04 -39.62
N HIS A 827 -11.13 -7.67 -38.85
CA HIS A 827 -10.47 -6.37 -38.95
C HIS A 827 -9.01 -6.57 -39.38
N ASN A 828 -8.53 -5.71 -40.25
CA ASN A 828 -7.10 -5.61 -40.52
C ASN A 828 -6.46 -4.68 -39.49
N ILE A 829 -5.24 -5.01 -39.05
CA ILE A 829 -4.44 -4.22 -38.11
C ILE A 829 -3.21 -3.71 -38.85
N VAL A 830 -2.89 -2.42 -38.70
CA VAL A 830 -1.70 -1.79 -39.27
C VAL A 830 -0.90 -1.16 -38.14
N VAL A 831 0.29 -1.68 -37.87
CA VAL A 831 1.25 -1.17 -36.90
C VAL A 831 2.23 -0.25 -37.61
N LYS A 832 2.45 0.94 -37.04
CA LYS A 832 3.46 1.91 -37.46
C LYS A 832 4.83 1.44 -36.96
N ALA A 833 5.76 1.17 -37.88
CA ALA A 833 7.05 0.55 -37.57
C ALA A 833 8.26 1.39 -38.05
N ALA A 834 8.06 2.70 -38.26
CA ALA A 834 9.10 3.70 -38.46
C ALA A 834 8.55 5.10 -38.17
N SER A 835 9.45 6.05 -37.91
CA SER A 835 9.11 7.47 -37.85
C SER A 835 8.78 8.00 -39.24
N PHE A 836 7.50 8.33 -39.46
CA PHE A 836 6.98 9.09 -40.59
C PHE A 836 5.79 9.94 -40.12
N SER A 837 5.53 11.03 -40.83
CA SER A 837 4.35 11.89 -40.60
C SER A 837 3.27 11.58 -41.63
N ARG A 838 2.01 11.74 -41.22
CA ARG A 838 0.81 11.32 -41.99
C ARG A 838 0.84 9.81 -42.28
N GLY A 839 0.51 9.36 -43.50
CA GLY A 839 0.61 7.97 -43.90
C GLY A 839 -0.38 7.02 -43.24
N GLY A 840 -1.50 7.54 -42.74
CA GLY A 840 -2.62 6.76 -42.20
C GLY A 840 -3.39 6.01 -43.29
N LEU A 841 -4.63 5.66 -42.99
CA LEU A 841 -5.52 4.96 -43.91
C LEU A 841 -6.71 5.84 -44.29
N LEU A 842 -6.90 6.07 -45.59
CA LEU A 842 -8.15 6.64 -46.09
C LEU A 842 -9.20 5.53 -46.09
N LEU A 843 -10.25 5.66 -45.28
CA LEU A 843 -11.34 4.70 -45.17
C LEU A 843 -12.65 5.37 -45.60
N GLU A 844 -13.43 4.67 -46.42
CA GLU A 844 -14.75 5.12 -46.84
C GLU A 844 -15.66 5.39 -45.64
N ASP A 845 -16.22 6.59 -45.59
CA ASP A 845 -17.13 7.06 -44.56
C ASP A 845 -18.03 8.15 -45.18
N GLU A 846 -19.35 8.03 -44.99
CA GLU A 846 -20.33 9.00 -45.50
C GLU A 846 -20.13 10.42 -44.94
N THR A 847 -19.45 10.53 -43.80
CA THR A 847 -19.11 11.79 -43.12
C THR A 847 -17.69 12.27 -43.39
N GLY A 848 -16.95 11.58 -44.26
CA GLY A 848 -15.58 11.93 -44.65
C GLY A 848 -15.48 13.29 -45.34
N ASP A 849 -14.30 13.89 -45.25
CA ASP A 849 -13.97 15.20 -45.83
C ASP A 849 -13.14 15.10 -47.12
N GLN A 850 -12.73 13.89 -47.51
CA GLN A 850 -11.97 13.65 -48.74
C GLN A 850 -12.80 12.94 -49.81
N GLU A 851 -12.91 13.58 -50.97
CA GLU A 851 -13.63 13.02 -52.11
C GLU A 851 -12.70 12.32 -53.10
N MET A 852 -13.02 11.07 -53.44
CA MET A 852 -12.29 10.30 -54.45
C MET A 852 -13.25 9.62 -55.42
N ILE A 853 -12.90 9.60 -56.70
CA ILE A 853 -13.65 8.84 -57.71
C ILE A 853 -13.11 7.41 -57.73
N VAL A 854 -13.93 6.45 -57.29
CA VAL A 854 -13.61 5.02 -57.30
C VAL A 854 -14.60 4.31 -58.22
N ASN A 855 -14.09 3.64 -59.25
CA ASN A 855 -14.90 2.98 -60.30
C ASN A 855 -15.97 3.90 -60.91
N GLY A 856 -15.66 5.18 -61.10
CA GLY A 856 -16.56 6.17 -61.71
C GLY A 856 -17.63 6.75 -60.77
N GLN A 857 -17.62 6.38 -59.47
CA GLN A 857 -18.51 6.94 -58.46
C GLN A 857 -17.73 7.82 -57.47
N LEU A 858 -18.27 9.00 -57.17
CA LEU A 858 -17.74 9.86 -56.11
C LEU A 858 -18.03 9.22 -54.75
N ARG A 859 -16.99 9.03 -53.93
CA ARG A 859 -17.07 8.46 -52.58
C ARG A 859 -16.33 9.37 -51.61
N GLN A 860 -16.85 9.44 -50.38
CA GLN A 860 -16.28 10.20 -49.27
C GLN A 860 -15.36 9.27 -48.44
N PHE A 861 -14.22 9.80 -48.02
CA PHE A 861 -13.22 9.11 -47.22
C PHE A 861 -12.83 9.97 -46.02
N ARG A 862 -12.57 9.32 -44.89
CA ARG A 862 -11.92 9.92 -43.72
C ARG A 862 -10.51 9.38 -43.56
N VAL A 863 -9.60 10.21 -43.04
CA VAL A 863 -8.26 9.76 -42.64
C VAL A 863 -8.35 9.09 -41.27
N LEU A 864 -8.06 7.80 -41.21
CA LEU A 864 -7.75 7.09 -39.98
C LEU A 864 -6.25 7.23 -39.69
N GLY A 865 -5.92 8.03 -38.69
CA GLY A 865 -4.56 8.14 -38.14
C GLY A 865 -4.18 6.95 -37.26
N PHE A 866 -2.89 6.83 -36.95
CA PHE A 866 -2.40 5.90 -35.95
C PHE A 866 -2.72 6.41 -34.54
N VAL A 867 -3.26 5.55 -33.69
CA VAL A 867 -3.48 5.78 -32.26
C VAL A 867 -2.62 4.75 -31.53
N ASP A 868 -1.76 5.20 -30.61
CA ASP A 868 -0.79 4.34 -29.90
C ASP A 868 0.03 3.45 -30.85
N GLU A 869 0.53 4.04 -31.95
CA GLU A 869 1.35 3.39 -32.99
C GLU A 869 0.65 2.30 -33.82
N PHE A 870 -0.68 2.12 -33.75
CA PHE A 870 -1.42 1.23 -34.67
C PHE A 870 -2.77 1.81 -35.11
N LEU A 871 -3.39 1.18 -36.11
CA LEU A 871 -4.79 1.41 -36.49
C LEU A 871 -5.48 0.10 -36.86
N ARG A 872 -6.80 0.06 -36.71
CA ARG A 872 -7.66 -1.07 -37.10
C ARG A 872 -8.77 -0.59 -38.01
N PHE A 873 -9.12 -1.38 -39.03
CA PHE A 873 -10.18 -1.02 -39.97
C PHE A 873 -10.91 -2.23 -40.53
N ASP A 874 -12.13 -2.00 -41.01
CA ASP A 874 -12.92 -3.00 -41.74
C ASP A 874 -12.38 -3.13 -43.18
N PRO A 875 -11.80 -4.29 -43.56
CA PRO A 875 -11.24 -4.52 -44.88
C PRO A 875 -12.27 -4.57 -46.02
N SER A 876 -13.57 -4.67 -45.69
CA SER A 876 -14.66 -4.72 -46.66
C SER A 876 -15.08 -3.36 -47.21
N LEU A 877 -14.72 -2.28 -46.50
CA LEU A 877 -14.94 -0.89 -46.95
C LEU A 877 -13.85 -0.46 -47.93
N TRP A 878 -14.16 0.50 -48.82
CA TRP A 878 -13.13 1.06 -49.69
C TRP A 878 -12.04 1.74 -48.86
N HIS A 879 -10.78 1.42 -49.15
CA HIS A 879 -9.66 2.03 -48.44
C HIS A 879 -8.42 2.23 -49.31
N ALA A 880 -7.60 3.22 -48.95
CA ALA A 880 -6.35 3.57 -49.61
C ALA A 880 -5.29 4.04 -48.61
N THR A 881 -4.02 4.04 -49.01
CA THR A 881 -2.93 4.62 -48.20
C THR A 881 -2.93 6.14 -48.33
N GLU A 882 -2.97 6.86 -47.20
CA GLU A 882 -2.78 8.31 -47.18
C GLU A 882 -1.36 8.69 -47.63
N ASP A 883 -1.16 9.86 -48.22
CA ASP A 883 0.18 10.41 -48.46
C ASP A 883 0.97 10.60 -47.16
N TRP A 884 2.29 10.41 -47.23
CA TRP A 884 3.21 10.50 -46.09
C TRP A 884 4.48 11.27 -46.42
N GLU A 885 5.19 11.71 -45.39
CA GLU A 885 6.55 12.23 -45.50
C GLU A 885 7.51 11.37 -44.65
N GLY A 886 8.73 11.15 -45.17
CA GLY A 886 9.71 10.23 -44.58
C GLY A 886 9.62 8.80 -45.17
N THR A 887 10.22 7.82 -44.50
CA THR A 887 10.17 6.41 -44.90
C THR A 887 9.08 5.68 -44.14
N ARG A 888 8.07 5.17 -44.85
CA ARG A 888 6.90 4.53 -44.25
C ARG A 888 7.13 3.04 -44.12
N ILE A 889 7.34 2.54 -42.90
CA ILE A 889 7.40 1.11 -42.60
C ILE A 889 6.18 0.73 -41.75
N VAL A 890 5.43 -0.28 -42.19
CA VAL A 890 4.27 -0.80 -41.46
C VAL A 890 4.28 -2.32 -41.39
N VAL A 891 3.75 -2.86 -40.29
CA VAL A 891 3.47 -4.30 -40.12
C VAL A 891 1.96 -4.49 -40.08
N ILE A 892 1.41 -5.38 -40.92
CA ILE A 892 -0.02 -5.56 -41.09
C ILE A 892 -0.42 -7.00 -40.74
N GLY A 893 -1.44 -7.14 -39.88
CA GLY A 893 -2.10 -8.42 -39.59
C GLY A 893 -3.48 -8.48 -40.25
N PHE A 894 -3.78 -9.59 -40.94
CA PHE A 894 -5.07 -9.79 -41.61
C PHE A 894 -5.50 -11.26 -41.62
N SER A 895 -6.81 -11.50 -41.80
CA SER A 895 -7.41 -12.84 -41.79
C SER A 895 -7.97 -13.21 -43.15
N ILE A 896 -7.57 -14.36 -43.69
CA ILE A 896 -8.13 -14.90 -44.93
C ILE A 896 -9.57 -15.37 -44.73
N ARG A 897 -10.37 -15.34 -45.79
CA ARG A 897 -11.70 -15.94 -45.81
C ARG A 897 -11.64 -17.46 -45.62
N ASP A 898 -12.62 -18.00 -44.91
CA ASP A 898 -12.81 -19.44 -44.64
C ASP A 898 -11.56 -20.16 -44.07
N PRO A 899 -10.92 -19.65 -43.00
CA PRO A 899 -9.68 -20.23 -42.47
C PRO A 899 -9.88 -21.67 -41.96
N HIS A 900 -11.13 -22.05 -41.64
CA HIS A 900 -11.53 -23.41 -41.29
C HIS A 900 -11.30 -24.45 -42.42
N LYS A 901 -11.08 -24.02 -43.67
CA LYS A 901 -10.74 -24.90 -44.81
C LYS A 901 -9.26 -25.26 -44.89
N LEU A 902 -8.40 -24.67 -44.04
CA LEU A 902 -7.01 -25.11 -43.92
C LEU A 902 -6.95 -26.57 -43.46
N LYS A 903 -5.98 -27.32 -43.99
CA LYS A 903 -5.71 -28.67 -43.49
C LYS A 903 -5.37 -28.60 -42.00
N SER A 904 -5.79 -29.59 -41.22
CA SER A 904 -5.55 -29.62 -39.76
C SER A 904 -4.08 -29.45 -39.40
N GLU A 905 -3.17 -30.04 -40.19
CA GLU A 905 -1.71 -29.90 -40.02
C GLU A 905 -1.22 -28.46 -40.21
N ASP A 906 -1.72 -27.78 -41.24
CA ASP A 906 -1.36 -26.41 -41.59
C ASP A 906 -1.95 -25.43 -40.57
N ARG A 907 -3.18 -25.69 -40.10
CA ARG A 907 -3.83 -24.90 -39.05
C ARG A 907 -3.06 -24.96 -37.73
N ILE A 908 -2.70 -26.16 -37.26
CA ILE A 908 -1.92 -26.34 -36.02
C ILE A 908 -0.54 -25.68 -36.15
N PHE A 909 0.12 -25.84 -37.31
CA PHE A 909 1.40 -25.21 -37.56
C PHE A 909 1.28 -23.67 -37.51
N LEU A 910 0.27 -23.10 -38.17
CA LEU A 910 0.03 -21.66 -38.20
C LEU A 910 -0.35 -21.11 -36.82
N GLU A 911 -1.20 -21.81 -36.06
CA GLU A 911 -1.57 -21.45 -34.68
C GLU A 911 -0.35 -21.38 -33.76
N ARG A 912 0.58 -22.34 -33.88
CA ARG A 912 1.83 -22.32 -33.10
C ARG A 912 2.82 -21.26 -33.56
N LEU A 913 2.80 -20.91 -34.85
CA LEU A 913 3.70 -19.93 -35.44
C LEU A 913 3.29 -18.49 -35.10
N LEU A 914 1.98 -18.20 -35.13
CA LEU A 914 1.42 -16.86 -34.87
C LEU A 914 0.98 -16.65 -33.42
N GLY A 915 0.81 -17.74 -32.65
CA GLY A 915 0.36 -17.71 -31.27
C GLY A 915 1.35 -17.08 -30.30
N ASP A 916 0.81 -16.48 -29.25
CA ASP A 916 1.56 -15.94 -28.13
C ASP A 916 2.08 -17.06 -27.21
N GLU A 917 3.24 -16.88 -26.58
CA GLU A 917 3.81 -17.94 -25.72
C GLU A 917 3.09 -18.11 -24.38
N ASP A 918 2.10 -17.26 -24.04
CA ASP A 918 1.49 -17.20 -22.72
C ASP A 918 0.09 -17.85 -22.60
N HIS A 919 -0.23 -18.81 -23.47
CA HIS A 919 -1.44 -19.61 -23.35
C HIS A 919 -1.13 -21.07 -23.02
N GLY A 920 -1.05 -21.33 -21.70
CA GLY A 920 -1.25 -22.65 -21.14
C GLY A 920 -2.57 -23.26 -21.64
N ASP A 921 -2.43 -24.41 -22.28
CA ASP A 921 -3.47 -25.26 -22.85
C ASP A 921 -4.67 -25.47 -21.90
N THR A 922 -5.80 -24.81 -22.17
CA THR A 922 -7.13 -25.22 -21.69
C THR A 922 -8.23 -24.81 -22.69
N GLY A 923 -8.22 -25.42 -23.88
CA GLY A 923 -9.40 -25.42 -24.76
C GLY A 923 -10.43 -26.48 -24.34
N PRO A 924 -11.74 -26.16 -24.25
CA PRO A 924 -12.76 -27.12 -23.81
C PRO A 924 -13.16 -28.08 -24.93
N THR A 925 -13.14 -29.38 -24.63
CA THR A 925 -13.85 -30.39 -25.41
C THR A 925 -15.36 -30.20 -25.27
N ARG A 926 -16.02 -30.01 -26.41
CA ARG A 926 -17.49 -30.09 -26.53
C ARG A 926 -17.97 -31.46 -26.03
N SER A 927 -18.84 -31.47 -25.03
CA SER A 927 -19.68 -32.63 -24.71
C SER A 927 -21.04 -32.18 -24.20
N THR A 928 -22.03 -32.87 -24.74
CA THR A 928 -23.47 -32.65 -24.70
C THR A 928 -24.10 -32.86 -23.32
N SER A 929 -25.19 -32.10 -23.10
CA SER A 929 -26.30 -32.30 -22.15
C SER A 929 -26.24 -33.52 -21.20
N SER A 930 -26.37 -33.27 -19.89
CA SER A 930 -27.32 -33.99 -19.03
C SER A 930 -27.38 -33.41 -17.61
N LYS A 931 -28.60 -33.32 -17.08
CA LYS A 931 -28.90 -32.98 -15.68
C LYS A 931 -28.30 -34.01 -14.73
N VAL A 932 -27.47 -33.61 -13.77
CA VAL A 932 -27.21 -34.39 -12.54
C VAL A 932 -26.96 -33.45 -11.35
N LYS A 933 -27.48 -33.87 -10.18
CA LYS A 933 -27.36 -33.25 -8.86
C LYS A 933 -25.90 -33.12 -8.39
N SER A 934 -25.71 -32.11 -7.55
CA SER A 934 -24.47 -31.60 -6.93
C SER A 934 -23.49 -32.62 -6.32
N PRO A 935 -22.22 -32.60 -6.76
CA PRO A 935 -21.02 -32.81 -5.94
C PRO A 935 -20.29 -31.47 -5.70
N ASP A 936 -19.29 -31.44 -4.81
CA ASP A 936 -18.49 -30.26 -4.51
C ASP A 936 -17.76 -29.72 -5.75
N ILE A 937 -18.37 -28.73 -6.41
CA ILE A 937 -17.79 -28.03 -7.57
C ILE A 937 -16.85 -26.95 -7.04
N GLU A 938 -15.57 -27.05 -7.40
CA GLU A 938 -14.58 -26.00 -7.19
C GLU A 938 -14.97 -24.78 -8.07
N TYR A 939 -15.39 -23.68 -7.42
CA TYR A 939 -15.79 -22.46 -8.13
C TYR A 939 -14.56 -21.75 -8.69
N PRO A 940 -14.61 -21.23 -9.94
CA PRO A 940 -13.49 -20.47 -10.52
C PRO A 940 -13.10 -19.27 -9.67
N PHE A 941 -11.82 -18.89 -9.72
CA PHE A 941 -11.28 -17.76 -8.95
C PHE A 941 -12.06 -16.46 -9.17
N HIS A 942 -12.45 -16.14 -10.41
CA HIS A 942 -13.27 -14.97 -10.75
C HIS A 942 -14.80 -15.22 -10.71
N GLY A 943 -15.26 -16.41 -10.34
CA GLY A 943 -16.67 -16.81 -10.41
C GLY A 943 -17.06 -17.28 -11.81
N TYR A 944 -18.33 -17.71 -11.97
CA TYR A 944 -18.85 -18.09 -13.28
C TYR A 944 -19.26 -16.84 -14.04
N MET A 945 -18.52 -16.52 -15.10
CA MET A 945 -18.76 -15.39 -15.99
C MET A 945 -18.91 -15.96 -17.39
N GLU A 946 -20.13 -15.98 -17.93
CA GLU A 946 -20.38 -16.44 -19.29
C GLU A 946 -20.23 -15.26 -20.25
N ALA A 947 -21.30 -14.49 -20.48
CA ALA A 947 -21.32 -13.41 -21.44
C ALA A 947 -20.42 -12.24 -21.02
N ALA A 948 -20.35 -11.94 -19.71
CA ALA A 948 -19.52 -10.86 -19.18
C ALA A 948 -18.03 -11.00 -19.55
N ARG A 949 -17.50 -12.22 -19.62
CA ARG A 949 -16.10 -12.45 -20.04
C ARG A 949 -15.91 -12.23 -21.55
N SER A 950 -16.93 -12.50 -22.36
CA SER A 950 -16.86 -12.26 -23.81
C SER A 950 -17.02 -10.78 -24.18
N TYR A 951 -17.70 -9.98 -23.36
CA TYR A 951 -17.99 -8.58 -23.64
C TYR A 951 -16.89 -7.61 -23.18
N ASN A 952 -15.98 -8.06 -22.33
CA ASN A 952 -14.87 -7.27 -21.80
C ASN A 952 -13.53 -7.90 -22.21
N TYR A 953 -12.50 -7.08 -22.34
CA TYR A 953 -11.19 -7.53 -22.80
C TYR A 953 -10.24 -7.83 -21.63
N GLY A 954 -9.51 -8.95 -21.72
CA GLY A 954 -8.63 -9.41 -20.64
C GLY A 954 -9.38 -10.05 -19.48
N ASP A 955 -8.67 -10.35 -18.39
CA ASP A 955 -9.26 -10.93 -17.18
C ASP A 955 -9.76 -9.83 -16.23
N PRO A 956 -10.78 -10.14 -15.38
CA PRO A 956 -11.18 -9.21 -14.34
C PRO A 956 -10.00 -8.89 -13.43
N LEU A 957 -9.97 -7.67 -12.91
CA LEU A 957 -8.98 -7.19 -11.97
C LEU A 957 -8.87 -8.13 -10.77
N THR A 958 -7.66 -8.25 -10.26
CA THR A 958 -7.34 -8.97 -9.03
C THR A 958 -6.87 -7.98 -7.99
N VAL A 959 -7.30 -8.20 -6.76
CA VAL A 959 -7.00 -7.36 -5.62
C VAL A 959 -6.06 -8.14 -4.69
N SER A 960 -4.97 -7.51 -4.28
CA SER A 960 -4.05 -8.08 -3.28
C SER A 960 -4.15 -7.28 -1.98
N TRP A 961 -4.42 -7.96 -0.87
CA TRP A 961 -4.44 -7.33 0.45
C TRP A 961 -3.95 -8.30 1.52
N ARG A 962 -2.91 -7.90 2.28
CA ARG A 962 -2.28 -8.73 3.32
C ARG A 962 -1.85 -10.12 2.81
N GLY A 963 -1.40 -10.21 1.55
CA GLY A 963 -0.95 -11.46 0.93
C GLY A 963 -2.06 -12.42 0.52
N LEU A 964 -3.33 -12.00 0.59
CA LEU A 964 -4.46 -12.74 0.03
C LEU A 964 -4.84 -12.11 -1.30
N HIS A 965 -4.86 -12.91 -2.35
CA HIS A 965 -5.41 -12.53 -3.64
C HIS A 965 -6.90 -12.84 -3.67
N GLN A 966 -7.69 -11.87 -4.08
CA GLN A 966 -9.12 -12.02 -4.29
C GLN A 966 -9.51 -11.38 -5.61
N SER A 967 -10.56 -11.92 -6.23
CA SER A 967 -11.14 -11.29 -7.42
C SER A 967 -11.71 -9.91 -7.07
N MET A 968 -11.52 -8.94 -7.96
CA MET A 968 -12.12 -7.61 -7.80
C MET A 968 -13.64 -7.73 -7.67
N CYS A 969 -14.17 -7.05 -6.67
CA CYS A 969 -15.59 -6.90 -6.42
C CYS A 969 -15.89 -5.40 -6.40
N ASP A 970 -16.79 -4.97 -7.28
CA ASP A 970 -17.29 -3.60 -7.38
C ASP A 970 -18.66 -3.44 -6.70
N GLY A 971 -19.26 -4.53 -6.21
CA GLY A 971 -20.57 -4.56 -5.57
C GLY A 971 -21.76 -4.73 -6.52
N CYS A 972 -21.51 -4.82 -7.83
CA CYS A 972 -22.55 -4.94 -8.86
C CYS A 972 -22.74 -6.37 -9.40
N GLY A 973 -22.11 -7.36 -8.78
CA GLY A 973 -22.22 -8.78 -9.17
C GLY A 973 -21.08 -9.25 -10.09
N LEU A 974 -21.02 -10.56 -10.33
CA LEU A 974 -19.95 -11.20 -11.11
C LEU A 974 -19.98 -10.83 -12.61
N ASN A 975 -21.17 -10.56 -13.15
CA ASN A 975 -21.41 -10.09 -14.51
C ASN A 975 -21.05 -8.61 -14.74
N SER A 976 -20.66 -7.87 -13.69
CA SER A 976 -20.38 -6.44 -13.82
C SER A 976 -19.11 -6.13 -14.61
N PRO A 977 -19.16 -5.26 -15.63
CA PRO A 977 -17.96 -4.80 -16.37
C PRO A 977 -17.03 -3.95 -15.50
N GLY A 978 -17.51 -3.40 -14.36
CA GLY A 978 -16.69 -2.63 -13.42
C GLY A 978 -15.54 -3.43 -12.79
N ARG A 979 -15.56 -4.76 -12.94
CA ARG A 979 -14.47 -5.65 -12.54
C ARG A 979 -13.27 -5.65 -13.49
N TRP A 980 -13.36 -5.03 -14.67
CA TRP A 980 -12.26 -4.87 -15.62
C TRP A 980 -11.68 -3.45 -15.62
N ARG A 981 -10.48 -3.28 -16.17
CA ARG A 981 -9.88 -1.95 -16.44
C ARG A 981 -10.82 -1.09 -17.28
N PRO A 982 -10.94 0.22 -17.02
CA PRO A 982 -11.85 1.11 -17.77
C PRO A 982 -11.75 0.98 -19.28
N GLY A 983 -10.53 1.01 -19.83
CA GLY A 983 -10.28 0.87 -21.28
C GLY A 983 -10.63 -0.50 -21.87
N SER A 984 -10.82 -1.53 -21.03
CA SER A 984 -11.15 -2.89 -21.44
C SER A 984 -12.64 -3.20 -21.39
N ARG A 985 -13.48 -2.27 -20.91
CA ARG A 985 -14.91 -2.51 -20.69
C ARG A 985 -15.68 -2.40 -22.00
N GLY A 986 -16.53 -3.38 -22.28
CA GLY A 986 -17.44 -3.36 -23.42
C GLY A 986 -16.81 -3.52 -24.81
N LEU A 987 -15.49 -3.78 -24.90
CA LEU A 987 -14.79 -3.95 -26.18
C LEU A 987 -15.26 -5.17 -26.99
N GLY A 988 -15.86 -6.15 -26.34
CA GLY A 988 -16.42 -7.34 -26.98
C GLY A 988 -17.94 -7.28 -27.17
N LEU A 989 -18.58 -6.14 -26.90
CA LEU A 989 -20.04 -6.00 -27.08
C LEU A 989 -20.43 -6.12 -28.56
N PRO A 990 -21.56 -6.79 -28.86
CA PRO A 990 -22.16 -6.71 -30.19
C PRO A 990 -22.44 -5.26 -30.59
N TRP A 991 -22.44 -4.99 -31.90
CA TRP A 991 -22.68 -3.65 -32.42
C TRP A 991 -23.98 -3.06 -31.89
N GLU A 992 -25.07 -3.83 -31.83
CA GLU A 992 -26.37 -3.37 -31.33
C GLU A 992 -26.31 -2.89 -29.88
N ALA A 993 -25.53 -3.59 -29.04
CA ALA A 993 -25.33 -3.24 -27.64
C ALA A 993 -24.44 -1.99 -27.49
N SER A 994 -23.37 -1.91 -28.28
CA SER A 994 -22.46 -0.77 -28.31
C SER A 994 -23.15 0.51 -28.82
N ASP A 995 -23.92 0.41 -29.91
CA ASP A 995 -24.72 1.50 -30.48
C ASP A 995 -25.77 1.99 -29.48
N LEU A 996 -26.50 1.08 -28.82
CA LEU A 996 -27.44 1.47 -27.77
C LEU A 996 -26.74 2.19 -26.61
N ALA A 997 -25.61 1.67 -26.13
CA ALA A 997 -24.83 2.30 -25.05
C ALA A 997 -24.37 3.71 -25.42
N GLN A 998 -23.88 3.90 -26.65
CA GLN A 998 -23.48 5.22 -27.17
C GLN A 998 -24.67 6.18 -27.29
N ARG A 999 -25.83 5.72 -27.78
CA ARG A 999 -27.05 6.53 -27.88
C ARG A 999 -27.57 6.96 -26.52
N ILE A 1000 -27.61 6.05 -25.54
CA ILE A 1000 -28.01 6.36 -24.16
C ILE A 1000 -27.02 7.36 -23.54
N HIS A 1001 -25.70 7.16 -23.73
CA HIS A 1001 -24.69 8.09 -23.25
C HIS A 1001 -24.87 9.49 -23.86
N GLY A 1002 -25.05 9.59 -25.18
CA GLY A 1002 -25.28 10.86 -25.87
C GLY A 1002 -26.58 11.56 -25.46
N LEU A 1003 -27.64 10.80 -25.19
CA LEU A 1003 -28.91 11.30 -24.65
C LEU A 1003 -28.73 11.88 -23.24
N LEU A 1004 -28.04 11.18 -22.34
CA LEU A 1004 -27.76 11.66 -20.99
C LEU A 1004 -26.83 12.87 -20.98
N LEU A 1005 -25.79 12.87 -21.82
CA LEU A 1005 -24.85 13.98 -21.92
C LEU A 1005 -25.55 15.26 -22.41
N ARG A 1006 -26.41 15.15 -23.44
CA ARG A 1006 -27.24 16.27 -23.90
C ARG A 1006 -28.15 16.78 -22.80
N PHE A 1007 -28.92 15.89 -22.17
CA PHE A 1007 -29.84 16.24 -21.10
C PHE A 1007 -29.15 17.00 -19.96
N VAL A 1008 -27.98 16.52 -19.51
CA VAL A 1008 -27.19 17.20 -18.47
C VAL A 1008 -26.72 18.57 -18.95
N SER A 1009 -26.18 18.67 -20.17
CA SER A 1009 -25.70 19.96 -20.70
C SER A 1009 -26.80 21.00 -20.93
N GLU A 1010 -28.03 20.56 -21.23
CA GLU A 1010 -29.18 21.44 -21.46
C GLU A 1010 -29.84 21.89 -20.16
N ASN A 1011 -29.77 21.08 -19.09
CA ASN A 1011 -30.41 21.38 -17.81
C ASN A 1011 -29.44 21.91 -16.74
N ILE A 1012 -28.13 21.82 -16.97
CA ILE A 1012 -27.10 22.27 -16.01
C ILE A 1012 -26.09 23.19 -16.74
N ASP A 1013 -26.21 24.50 -16.46
CA ASP A 1013 -25.36 25.54 -17.07
C ASP A 1013 -23.86 25.34 -16.83
N ASP A 1014 -23.47 25.04 -15.58
CA ASP A 1014 -22.07 24.81 -15.19
C ASP A 1014 -21.97 23.46 -14.47
N THR A 1015 -21.66 22.44 -15.27
CA THR A 1015 -21.55 21.06 -14.80
C THR A 1015 -20.43 20.86 -13.78
N LYS A 1016 -19.32 21.61 -13.89
CA LYS A 1016 -18.21 21.55 -12.91
C LYS A 1016 -18.64 22.12 -11.56
N LYS A 1017 -19.29 23.28 -11.56
CA LYS A 1017 -19.80 23.89 -10.33
C LYS A 1017 -20.92 23.06 -9.71
N ALA A 1018 -21.83 22.52 -10.51
CA ALA A 1018 -22.89 21.63 -10.04
C ALA A 1018 -22.30 20.36 -9.40
N PHE A 1019 -21.28 19.77 -10.03
CA PHE A 1019 -20.54 18.63 -9.47
C PHE A 1019 -19.92 18.96 -8.11
N PHE A 1020 -19.20 20.08 -7.95
CA PHE A 1020 -18.64 20.46 -6.65
C PHE A 1020 -19.73 20.77 -5.61
N ARG A 1021 -20.88 21.32 -6.00
CA ARG A 1021 -22.02 21.51 -5.09
C ARG A 1021 -22.57 20.17 -4.62
N LEU A 1022 -22.70 19.19 -5.51
CA LEU A 1022 -23.09 17.83 -5.16
C LEU A 1022 -22.07 17.19 -4.20
N ALA A 1023 -20.78 17.22 -4.55
CA ALA A 1023 -19.70 16.64 -3.74
C ALA A 1023 -19.57 17.28 -2.34
N LEU A 1024 -19.88 18.58 -2.20
CA LEU A 1024 -19.89 19.29 -0.93
C LEU A 1024 -21.21 19.13 -0.13
N GLY A 1025 -22.14 18.29 -0.59
CA GLY A 1025 -23.44 18.10 0.06
C GLY A 1025 -24.35 19.34 0.02
N ARG A 1026 -24.08 20.30 -0.88
CA ARG A 1026 -24.84 21.56 -1.03
C ARG A 1026 -25.99 21.46 -2.03
N MET A 1027 -26.27 20.26 -2.53
CA MET A 1027 -27.39 19.97 -3.42
C MET A 1027 -28.36 19.04 -2.69
N THR A 1028 -29.47 19.60 -2.25
CA THR A 1028 -30.46 18.89 -1.40
C THR A 1028 -31.60 18.24 -2.19
N SER A 1029 -31.69 18.52 -3.49
CA SER A 1029 -32.68 17.94 -4.41
C SER A 1029 -32.08 17.78 -5.81
N ALA A 1030 -32.70 16.93 -6.63
CA ALA A 1030 -32.32 16.79 -8.03
C ALA A 1030 -32.47 18.15 -8.75
N PRO A 1031 -31.50 18.58 -9.58
CA PRO A 1031 -31.53 19.86 -10.27
C PRO A 1031 -32.42 19.84 -11.53
N PHE A 1032 -33.25 18.81 -11.70
CA PHE A 1032 -34.04 18.57 -12.91
C PHE A 1032 -35.54 18.74 -12.62
N SER A 1033 -36.25 19.40 -13.54
CA SER A 1033 -37.70 19.53 -13.48
C SER A 1033 -38.40 18.19 -13.73
N PRO A 1034 -39.59 17.94 -13.15
CA PRO A 1034 -40.39 16.76 -13.47
C PRO A 1034 -40.64 16.59 -14.97
N GLU A 1035 -40.93 17.69 -15.68
CA GLU A 1035 -41.21 17.71 -17.12
C GLU A 1035 -39.98 17.31 -17.94
N SER A 1036 -38.79 17.83 -17.58
CA SER A 1036 -37.56 17.45 -18.28
C SER A 1036 -37.17 15.98 -18.01
N MET A 1037 -37.43 15.48 -16.79
CA MET A 1037 -37.26 14.07 -16.47
C MET A 1037 -38.25 13.16 -17.22
N GLU A 1038 -39.49 13.59 -17.45
CA GLU A 1038 -40.45 12.87 -18.27
C GLU A 1038 -40.02 12.83 -19.74
N HIS A 1039 -39.59 13.98 -20.28
CA HIS A 1039 -39.05 14.06 -21.63
C HIS A 1039 -37.85 13.12 -21.85
N LEU A 1040 -36.92 13.09 -20.89
CA LEU A 1040 -35.76 12.20 -20.92
C LEU A 1040 -36.17 10.72 -21.00
N ARG A 1041 -37.18 10.33 -20.22
CA ARG A 1041 -37.70 8.96 -20.21
C ARG A 1041 -38.35 8.61 -21.55
N ASP A 1042 -39.14 9.52 -22.11
CA ASP A 1042 -39.75 9.33 -23.43
C ASP A 1042 -38.71 9.12 -24.53
N GLU A 1043 -37.62 9.90 -24.51
CA GLU A 1043 -36.51 9.71 -25.45
C GLU A 1043 -35.82 8.35 -25.25
N TRP A 1044 -35.58 7.95 -24.00
CA TRP A 1044 -35.04 6.63 -23.67
C TRP A 1044 -35.95 5.50 -24.16
N PHE A 1045 -37.26 5.59 -23.94
CA PHE A 1045 -38.22 4.57 -24.38
C PHE A 1045 -38.25 4.40 -25.90
N ARG A 1046 -38.03 5.46 -26.68
CA ARG A 1046 -37.95 5.39 -28.15
C ARG A 1046 -36.72 4.65 -28.66
N LEU A 1047 -35.67 4.52 -27.84
CA LEU A 1047 -34.50 3.69 -28.16
C LEU A 1047 -34.77 2.19 -27.97
N LEU A 1048 -35.87 1.82 -27.32
CA LEU A 1048 -36.17 0.44 -26.97
C LEU A 1048 -37.12 -0.25 -27.97
N PRO A 1049 -37.01 -1.58 -28.17
CA PRO A 1049 -37.78 -2.34 -29.15
C PRO A 1049 -39.30 -2.21 -28.99
N ASP A 1050 -39.79 -2.12 -27.75
CA ASP A 1050 -41.20 -1.87 -27.44
C ASP A 1050 -41.33 -0.70 -26.46
N SER A 1051 -41.34 0.51 -27.03
CA SER A 1051 -41.51 1.78 -26.32
C SER A 1051 -42.84 1.90 -25.56
N LYS A 1052 -43.91 1.24 -26.05
CA LYS A 1052 -45.23 1.24 -25.40
C LYS A 1052 -45.26 0.37 -24.16
N ALA A 1053 -44.53 -0.75 -24.17
CA ALA A 1053 -44.36 -1.57 -22.99
C ALA A 1053 -43.37 -0.91 -22.01
N ALA A 1054 -42.28 -0.32 -22.51
CA ALA A 1054 -41.27 0.37 -21.72
C ALA A 1054 -41.83 1.54 -20.89
N SER A 1055 -42.78 2.30 -21.43
CA SER A 1055 -43.42 3.44 -20.77
C SER A 1055 -44.43 3.06 -19.67
N LYS A 1056 -44.71 1.76 -19.47
CA LYS A 1056 -45.67 1.31 -18.46
C LYS A 1056 -44.99 1.01 -17.13
N VAL A 1057 -45.59 1.52 -16.08
CA VAL A 1057 -45.27 1.16 -14.70
C VAL A 1057 -46.25 0.07 -14.26
N ALA A 1058 -45.74 -1.04 -13.74
CA ALA A 1058 -46.58 -2.14 -13.24
C ALA A 1058 -47.32 -1.70 -11.96
N GLU A 1059 -48.54 -2.22 -11.76
CA GLU A 1059 -49.34 -1.92 -10.58
C GLU A 1059 -48.60 -2.31 -9.30
N GLY A 1060 -48.43 -1.35 -8.37
CA GLY A 1060 -47.69 -1.58 -7.12
C GLY A 1060 -46.16 -1.55 -7.27
N GLN A 1061 -45.61 -1.17 -8.43
CA GLN A 1061 -44.18 -0.98 -8.64
C GLN A 1061 -43.88 0.50 -8.94
N PRO A 1062 -42.79 1.09 -8.40
CA PRO A 1062 -42.43 2.48 -8.69
C PRO A 1062 -41.45 2.63 -9.87
N PHE A 1063 -41.09 1.53 -10.55
CA PHE A 1063 -40.05 1.49 -11.58
C PHE A 1063 -40.62 1.09 -12.95
N TYR A 1064 -40.01 1.61 -14.01
CA TYR A 1064 -40.25 1.18 -15.40
C TYR A 1064 -39.53 -0.15 -15.68
N LEU A 1065 -39.99 -1.22 -15.04
CA LEU A 1065 -39.34 -2.54 -15.07
C LEU A 1065 -39.16 -3.09 -16.49
N GLU A 1066 -40.11 -2.81 -17.37
CA GLU A 1066 -40.05 -3.24 -18.77
C GLU A 1066 -38.99 -2.46 -19.57
N ALA A 1067 -38.83 -1.15 -19.33
CA ALA A 1067 -37.75 -0.36 -19.92
C ALA A 1067 -36.36 -0.84 -19.47
N LEU A 1068 -36.22 -1.10 -18.16
CA LEU A 1068 -34.99 -1.67 -17.59
C LEU A 1068 -34.69 -3.05 -18.18
N SER A 1069 -35.69 -3.93 -18.25
CA SER A 1069 -35.54 -5.29 -18.78
C SER A 1069 -35.12 -5.31 -20.24
N GLN A 1070 -35.73 -4.46 -21.08
CA GLN A 1070 -35.33 -4.31 -22.49
C GLN A 1070 -33.92 -3.73 -22.65
N THR A 1071 -33.56 -2.73 -21.83
CA THR A 1071 -32.23 -2.11 -21.85
C THR A 1071 -31.16 -3.11 -21.43
N SER A 1072 -31.31 -3.77 -20.29
CA SER A 1072 -30.39 -4.80 -19.78
C SER A 1072 -30.21 -5.94 -20.79
N ARG A 1073 -31.31 -6.42 -21.40
CA ARG A 1073 -31.24 -7.46 -22.43
C ARG A 1073 -30.41 -7.03 -23.64
N LEU A 1074 -30.60 -5.81 -24.13
CA LEU A 1074 -29.87 -5.30 -25.29
C LEU A 1074 -28.39 -5.03 -25.00
N LEU A 1075 -28.07 -4.66 -23.76
CA LEU A 1075 -26.69 -4.52 -23.29
C LEU A 1075 -26.02 -5.87 -22.95
N GLY A 1076 -26.73 -6.98 -23.12
CA GLY A 1076 -26.20 -8.33 -22.88
C GLY A 1076 -26.14 -8.72 -21.41
N ASP A 1077 -26.87 -8.06 -20.52
CA ASP A 1077 -26.97 -8.49 -19.13
C ASP A 1077 -27.60 -9.89 -19.06
N GLU A 1078 -27.12 -10.74 -18.17
CA GLU A 1078 -27.47 -12.16 -18.09
C GLU A 1078 -28.68 -12.40 -17.17
N ASP A 1079 -29.01 -11.46 -16.29
CA ASP A 1079 -30.10 -11.57 -15.32
C ASP A 1079 -31.33 -10.70 -15.66
N TRP A 1080 -31.35 -10.05 -16.83
CA TRP A 1080 -32.43 -9.13 -17.28
C TRP A 1080 -33.86 -9.68 -17.16
N GLY A 1081 -34.02 -11.01 -17.19
CA GLY A 1081 -35.28 -11.72 -17.10
C GLY A 1081 -35.97 -11.56 -15.75
N ILE A 1082 -35.22 -11.36 -14.66
CA ILE A 1082 -35.76 -11.23 -13.29
C ILE A 1082 -36.65 -9.99 -13.12
N LEU A 1083 -36.49 -9.01 -14.01
CA LEU A 1083 -37.26 -7.77 -13.98
C LEU A 1083 -38.72 -8.01 -14.39
N THR A 1084 -38.97 -8.81 -15.44
CA THR A 1084 -40.33 -8.95 -16.02
C THR A 1084 -40.68 -10.31 -16.63
N ARG A 1085 -39.73 -11.21 -16.87
CA ARG A 1085 -39.94 -12.44 -17.68
C ARG A 1085 -39.86 -13.74 -16.89
N ASP A 1086 -39.04 -13.79 -15.84
CA ASP A 1086 -38.84 -15.01 -15.07
C ASP A 1086 -40.11 -15.41 -14.29
N PRO A 1087 -40.29 -16.69 -13.94
CA PRO A 1087 -41.49 -17.15 -13.21
C PRO A 1087 -41.74 -16.44 -11.86
N GLU A 1088 -40.69 -15.97 -11.18
CA GLU A 1088 -40.75 -15.16 -9.97
C GLU A 1088 -39.97 -13.85 -10.20
N ASN A 1089 -40.59 -12.90 -10.90
CA ASN A 1089 -39.99 -11.62 -11.29
C ASN A 1089 -40.50 -10.44 -10.44
N TYR A 1090 -39.85 -9.27 -10.58
CA TYR A 1090 -40.25 -8.08 -9.83
C TYR A 1090 -41.61 -7.52 -10.26
N GLY A 1091 -42.03 -7.69 -11.51
CA GLY A 1091 -43.33 -7.24 -12.00
C GLY A 1091 -44.53 -7.96 -11.39
N SER A 1092 -44.41 -9.24 -11.02
CA SER A 1092 -45.48 -10.03 -10.38
C SER A 1092 -45.30 -10.19 -8.85
N GLY A 1093 -44.22 -9.64 -8.31
CA GLY A 1093 -43.85 -9.70 -6.90
C GLY A 1093 -43.07 -10.96 -6.52
N ARG A 1094 -42.05 -10.79 -5.66
CA ARG A 1094 -41.14 -11.89 -5.28
C ARG A 1094 -41.40 -12.38 -3.85
N LYS A 1095 -41.22 -13.68 -3.59
CA LYS A 1095 -41.27 -14.22 -2.23
C LYS A 1095 -40.05 -13.79 -1.42
N VAL A 1096 -40.20 -13.69 -0.10
CA VAL A 1096 -39.12 -13.28 0.83
C VAL A 1096 -38.28 -14.47 1.32
N GLY A 1097 -38.53 -15.67 0.80
CA GLY A 1097 -37.69 -16.85 1.04
C GLY A 1097 -37.99 -17.64 2.32
N VAL A 1098 -39.12 -17.36 2.99
CA VAL A 1098 -39.60 -18.10 4.17
C VAL A 1098 -40.09 -19.48 3.73
N ASP A 1099 -39.50 -20.54 4.28
CA ASP A 1099 -39.84 -21.95 4.01
C ASP A 1099 -39.72 -22.38 2.52
N SER A 1100 -39.20 -21.50 1.66
CA SER A 1100 -38.93 -21.72 0.24
C SER A 1100 -37.62 -21.00 -0.11
N PRO A 1101 -36.47 -21.71 -0.22
CA PRO A 1101 -35.19 -21.06 -0.48
C PRO A 1101 -35.21 -20.34 -1.83
N PHE A 1102 -34.48 -19.22 -1.91
CA PHE A 1102 -34.32 -18.51 -3.17
C PHE A 1102 -33.56 -19.38 -4.20
N PRO A 1103 -33.97 -19.36 -5.47
CA PRO A 1103 -33.15 -19.97 -6.52
C PRO A 1103 -31.79 -19.26 -6.58
N ARG A 1104 -30.73 -20.05 -6.78
CA ARG A 1104 -29.36 -19.54 -6.97
C ARG A 1104 -29.24 -18.76 -8.27
N VAL A 1105 -28.45 -17.68 -8.24
CA VAL A 1105 -28.08 -16.89 -9.44
C VAL A 1105 -26.56 -16.90 -9.63
N PRO A 1106 -25.98 -18.00 -10.15
CA PRO A 1106 -24.53 -18.23 -10.15
C PRO A 1106 -23.72 -17.29 -11.07
N LEU A 1107 -24.36 -16.66 -12.06
CA LEU A 1107 -23.74 -15.69 -12.97
C LEU A 1107 -23.58 -14.30 -12.31
N VAL A 1108 -24.27 -14.06 -11.21
CA VAL A 1108 -24.25 -12.77 -10.48
C VAL A 1108 -23.60 -12.94 -9.11
N PHE A 1109 -23.84 -14.06 -8.42
CA PHE A 1109 -23.40 -14.28 -7.04
C PHE A 1109 -22.64 -15.60 -6.84
N ARG A 1110 -21.65 -15.55 -5.95
CA ARG A 1110 -20.95 -16.74 -5.45
C ARG A 1110 -21.83 -17.51 -4.46
N PRO A 1111 -21.56 -18.82 -4.24
CA PRO A 1111 -22.23 -19.57 -3.19
C PRO A 1111 -21.88 -19.00 -1.82
N LYS A 1112 -22.91 -18.82 -0.99
CA LYS A 1112 -22.72 -18.54 0.44
C LYS A 1112 -22.16 -19.77 1.12
N LYS A 1113 -21.04 -19.60 1.85
CA LYS A 1113 -20.36 -20.70 2.56
C LYS A 1113 -20.65 -20.76 4.06
N LYS A 1114 -21.13 -19.65 4.64
CA LYS A 1114 -21.39 -19.51 6.08
C LYS A 1114 -22.74 -18.82 6.30
N TRP A 1115 -23.53 -19.35 7.23
CA TRP A 1115 -24.77 -18.76 7.71
C TRP A 1115 -24.59 -18.30 9.14
N ARG A 1116 -25.40 -17.33 9.56
CA ARG A 1116 -25.43 -16.90 10.95
C ARG A 1116 -26.32 -17.85 11.73
N ASP A 1117 -25.85 -18.27 12.90
CA ASP A 1117 -26.71 -18.90 13.89
C ASP A 1117 -27.57 -17.80 14.53
N TYR A 1118 -28.88 -17.89 14.34
CA TYR A 1118 -29.85 -16.96 14.93
C TYR A 1118 -30.26 -17.42 16.33
N ASP A 1119 -30.86 -16.51 17.10
CA ASP A 1119 -31.25 -16.63 18.50
C ASP A 1119 -31.94 -17.96 18.92
N ASP A 1120 -31.56 -18.44 20.11
CA ASP A 1120 -32.02 -19.68 20.76
C ASP A 1120 -33.32 -19.51 21.56
N SER A 1121 -33.86 -18.29 21.71
CA SER A 1121 -35.10 -18.00 22.44
C SER A 1121 -36.25 -18.97 22.11
N PRO A 1122 -37.17 -19.27 23.05
CA PRO A 1122 -38.32 -20.10 22.77
C PRO A 1122 -39.24 -19.47 21.71
N TYR A 1123 -39.80 -20.29 20.83
CA TYR A 1123 -40.67 -19.84 19.76
C TYR A 1123 -42.00 -19.28 20.28
N GLN A 1124 -42.40 -18.09 19.82
CA GLN A 1124 -43.70 -17.47 20.07
C GLN A 1124 -44.18 -16.76 18.79
N ALA A 1125 -45.37 -17.11 18.29
CA ALA A 1125 -45.90 -16.56 17.05
C ALA A 1125 -46.24 -15.06 17.13
N ILE A 1126 -46.50 -14.54 18.33
CA ILE A 1126 -46.85 -13.14 18.59
C ILE A 1126 -45.97 -12.67 19.74
N ASN A 1127 -45.22 -11.59 19.53
CA ASN A 1127 -44.36 -11.00 20.56
C ASN A 1127 -44.76 -9.55 20.87
N ALA A 1128 -44.40 -9.06 22.06
CA ALA A 1128 -44.67 -7.68 22.47
C ALA A 1128 -43.60 -6.72 21.93
N ASN A 1129 -43.98 -5.44 21.76
CA ASN A 1129 -43.07 -4.39 21.31
C ASN A 1129 -41.97 -4.13 22.35
N TYR A 1130 -40.79 -3.74 21.88
CA TYR A 1130 -39.69 -3.32 22.75
C TYR A 1130 -40.03 -2.00 23.43
N SER A 1131 -39.47 -1.80 24.63
CA SER A 1131 -39.64 -0.55 25.39
C SER A 1131 -39.16 0.67 24.62
N SER A 1132 -38.22 0.52 23.69
CA SER A 1132 -37.75 1.61 22.83
C SER A 1132 -38.84 2.17 21.92
N ALA A 1133 -39.75 1.33 21.39
CA ALA A 1133 -40.86 1.79 20.57
C ALA A 1133 -41.89 2.57 21.40
N ALA A 1134 -42.10 2.18 22.66
CA ALA A 1134 -43.02 2.86 23.58
C ALA A 1134 -42.55 4.28 23.98
N LEU A 1135 -41.28 4.62 23.75
CA LEU A 1135 -40.73 5.95 24.07
C LEU A 1135 -40.99 7.00 22.98
N VAL A 1136 -41.38 6.58 21.77
CA VAL A 1136 -41.53 7.46 20.59
C VAL A 1136 -42.77 7.12 19.75
N PRO A 1137 -43.97 6.95 20.35
CA PRO A 1137 -45.17 6.50 19.63
C PRO A 1137 -45.56 7.45 18.48
N ASP A 1138 -45.57 8.76 18.73
CA ASP A 1138 -46.03 9.77 17.76
C ASP A 1138 -45.16 9.80 16.48
N GLN A 1139 -43.85 9.58 16.61
CA GLN A 1139 -42.94 9.56 15.46
C GLN A 1139 -43.08 8.28 14.63
N LEU A 1140 -43.37 7.16 15.30
CA LEU A 1140 -43.62 5.88 14.62
C LEU A 1140 -44.96 5.90 13.87
N GLU A 1141 -46.00 6.47 14.49
CA GLU A 1141 -47.32 6.64 13.86
C GLU A 1141 -47.25 7.53 12.62
N ALA A 1142 -46.61 8.69 12.71
CA ALA A 1142 -46.39 9.56 11.56
C ALA A 1142 -45.60 8.88 10.42
N GLN A 1143 -44.61 8.04 10.76
CA GLN A 1143 -43.89 7.25 9.76
C GLN A 1143 -44.81 6.24 9.07
N PHE A 1144 -45.68 5.55 9.83
CA PHE A 1144 -46.59 4.55 9.26
C PHE A 1144 -47.71 5.16 8.43
N GLU A 1145 -48.23 6.32 8.81
CA GLU A 1145 -49.16 7.09 7.97
C GLU A 1145 -48.52 7.47 6.63
N GLU A 1146 -47.24 7.87 6.64
CA GLU A 1146 -46.48 8.14 5.40
C GLU A 1146 -46.31 6.87 4.56
N GLU A 1147 -45.99 5.74 5.18
CA GLU A 1147 -45.84 4.45 4.48
C GLU A 1147 -47.18 3.91 3.94
N GLU A 1148 -48.29 4.16 4.64
CA GLU A 1148 -49.65 3.87 4.18
C GLU A 1148 -50.04 4.75 3.00
N ALA A 1149 -49.78 6.06 3.06
CA ALA A 1149 -50.03 6.99 1.96
C ALA A 1149 -49.24 6.63 0.69
N LEU A 1150 -48.07 6.01 0.85
CA LEU A 1150 -47.24 5.48 -0.23
C LEU A 1150 -47.67 4.08 -0.71
N GLY A 1151 -48.73 3.50 -0.13
CA GLY A 1151 -49.23 2.16 -0.46
C GLY A 1151 -48.32 1.02 -0.03
N MET A 1152 -47.34 1.28 0.84
CA MET A 1152 -46.37 0.29 1.33
C MET A 1152 -46.88 -0.45 2.57
N MET A 1153 -47.85 0.12 3.29
CA MET A 1153 -48.51 -0.46 4.45
C MET A 1153 -50.03 -0.31 4.33
N PHE A 1154 -50.79 -1.17 5.00
CA PHE A 1154 -52.24 -0.99 5.16
C PHE A 1154 -52.66 -1.42 6.56
N PRO A 1155 -53.64 -0.73 7.18
CA PRO A 1155 -54.13 -1.08 8.50
C PRO A 1155 -54.93 -2.38 8.44
N LEU A 1156 -54.71 -3.26 9.44
CA LEU A 1156 -55.43 -4.52 9.55
C LEU A 1156 -55.79 -4.80 11.01
N SER A 1157 -57.06 -5.13 11.27
CA SER A 1157 -57.48 -5.55 12.61
C SER A 1157 -56.96 -6.95 12.94
N GLU A 1158 -56.73 -7.24 14.22
CA GLU A 1158 -56.28 -8.56 14.66
C GLU A 1158 -57.28 -9.68 14.26
N ALA A 1159 -58.59 -9.38 14.31
CA ALA A 1159 -59.63 -10.31 13.90
C ALA A 1159 -59.54 -10.66 12.41
N GLU A 1160 -59.35 -9.66 11.54
CA GLU A 1160 -59.19 -9.86 10.11
C GLU A 1160 -57.86 -10.54 9.78
N ALA A 1161 -56.78 -10.19 10.49
CA ALA A 1161 -55.48 -10.86 10.38
C ALA A 1161 -55.57 -12.36 10.69
N ARG A 1162 -56.22 -12.72 11.81
CA ARG A 1162 -56.42 -14.12 12.20
C ARG A 1162 -57.30 -14.87 11.20
N LYS A 1163 -58.34 -14.22 10.69
CA LYS A 1163 -59.21 -14.80 9.65
C LYS A 1163 -58.45 -15.04 8.34
N ARG A 1164 -57.58 -14.11 7.95
CA ARG A 1164 -56.85 -14.14 6.67
C ARG A 1164 -55.65 -15.08 6.71
N PHE A 1165 -54.97 -15.23 7.85
CA PHE A 1165 -53.69 -15.95 7.96
C PHE A 1165 -53.72 -17.19 8.86
N GLY A 1166 -54.71 -17.33 9.74
CA GLY A 1166 -54.84 -18.49 10.63
C GLY A 1166 -53.54 -18.80 11.38
N ASP A 1167 -53.12 -20.07 11.33
CA ASP A 1167 -51.90 -20.57 11.97
C ASP A 1167 -50.59 -20.05 11.36
N LYS A 1168 -50.67 -19.37 10.19
CA LYS A 1168 -49.52 -18.72 9.56
C LYS A 1168 -49.30 -17.29 10.03
N LEU A 1169 -50.17 -16.75 10.89
CA LEU A 1169 -50.05 -15.40 11.44
C LEU A 1169 -48.84 -15.30 12.37
N HIS A 1170 -47.94 -14.38 12.05
CA HIS A 1170 -46.82 -14.01 12.91
C HIS A 1170 -46.79 -12.50 13.12
N VAL A 1171 -46.58 -12.07 14.36
CA VAL A 1171 -46.55 -10.66 14.76
C VAL A 1171 -45.20 -10.37 15.42
N ALA A 1172 -44.36 -9.65 14.68
CA ALA A 1172 -43.01 -9.26 15.08
C ALA A 1172 -43.03 -8.14 16.12
N SER A 1173 -42.01 -8.10 16.98
CA SER A 1173 -41.83 -6.99 17.92
C SER A 1173 -41.42 -5.72 17.20
N LEU A 1174 -42.06 -4.60 17.53
CA LEU A 1174 -41.64 -3.28 17.10
C LEU A 1174 -40.53 -2.72 18.00
N GLY A 1175 -39.48 -2.16 17.40
CA GLY A 1175 -38.44 -1.41 18.09
C GLY A 1175 -38.17 -0.07 17.41
N ALA A 1176 -37.59 0.87 18.16
CA ALA A 1176 -37.17 2.17 17.65
C ALA A 1176 -35.67 2.43 17.94
N ILE A 1177 -34.94 2.96 16.94
CA ILE A 1177 -33.57 3.46 17.10
C ILE A 1177 -33.57 4.97 16.84
N MET A 1178 -33.06 5.73 17.81
CA MET A 1178 -32.81 7.17 17.65
C MET A 1178 -31.54 7.39 16.83
N LYS A 1179 -31.60 8.28 15.84
CA LYS A 1179 -30.43 8.76 15.10
C LYS A 1179 -29.86 10.03 15.74
N ASP A 1180 -28.63 10.35 15.37
CA ASP A 1180 -27.89 11.52 15.88
C ASP A 1180 -28.55 12.87 15.52
N ASP A 1181 -29.40 12.90 14.48
CA ASP A 1181 -30.21 14.05 14.06
C ASP A 1181 -31.55 14.15 14.80
N GLY A 1182 -31.84 13.25 15.74
CA GLY A 1182 -33.08 13.19 16.50
C GLY A 1182 -34.23 12.45 15.81
N THR A 1183 -34.05 11.97 14.58
CA THR A 1183 -35.07 11.18 13.86
C THR A 1183 -35.06 9.72 14.32
N VAL A 1184 -36.21 9.05 14.23
CA VAL A 1184 -36.37 7.64 14.60
C VAL A 1184 -36.30 6.73 13.38
N ARG A 1185 -35.64 5.59 13.53
CA ARG A 1185 -35.72 4.46 12.59
C ARG A 1185 -36.51 3.31 13.22
N THR A 1186 -37.57 2.90 12.54
CA THR A 1186 -38.37 1.74 12.91
C THR A 1186 -37.65 0.41 12.64
N ILE A 1187 -37.79 -0.55 13.56
CA ILE A 1187 -37.32 -1.93 13.43
C ILE A 1187 -38.47 -2.90 13.64
N PHE A 1188 -38.63 -3.82 12.69
CA PHE A 1188 -39.52 -4.98 12.80
C PHE A 1188 -38.68 -6.22 13.09
N ASP A 1189 -38.75 -6.72 14.32
CA ASP A 1189 -37.94 -7.87 14.73
C ASP A 1189 -38.67 -9.20 14.52
N GLY A 1190 -38.37 -9.84 13.39
CA GLY A 1190 -38.79 -11.21 13.08
C GLY A 1190 -37.83 -12.31 13.57
N THR A 1191 -36.82 -11.97 14.38
CA THR A 1191 -35.77 -12.90 14.84
C THR A 1191 -36.08 -13.43 16.24
N HIS A 1192 -36.12 -12.54 17.23
CA HIS A 1192 -36.29 -12.93 18.63
C HIS A 1192 -37.72 -13.44 18.88
N SER A 1193 -37.82 -14.63 19.46
CA SER A 1193 -39.07 -15.37 19.73
C SER A 1193 -39.88 -15.79 18.48
N VAL A 1194 -40.11 -14.90 17.51
CA VAL A 1194 -40.94 -15.18 16.31
C VAL A 1194 -40.25 -16.09 15.30
N LYS A 1195 -38.90 -16.14 15.30
CA LYS A 1195 -38.05 -17.04 14.47
C LYS A 1195 -38.43 -17.08 12.98
N LEU A 1196 -38.95 -15.99 12.45
CA LEU A 1196 -39.31 -15.87 11.04
C LEU A 1196 -38.06 -15.72 10.17
N ASN A 1197 -37.10 -14.88 10.61
CA ASN A 1197 -35.81 -14.72 9.93
C ASN A 1197 -34.97 -16.01 9.92
N ASN A 1198 -35.14 -16.87 10.93
CA ASN A 1198 -34.47 -18.17 11.03
C ASN A 1198 -34.89 -19.14 9.92
N ARG A 1199 -36.07 -18.93 9.32
CA ARG A 1199 -36.63 -19.75 8.24
C ARG A 1199 -36.26 -19.24 6.85
N ILE A 1200 -35.61 -18.08 6.75
CA ILE A 1200 -35.16 -17.52 5.49
C ILE A 1200 -33.77 -18.06 5.16
N ARG A 1201 -33.66 -18.75 4.03
CA ARG A 1201 -32.38 -19.27 3.53
C ARG A 1201 -32.02 -18.62 2.20
N ILE A 1202 -30.90 -17.89 2.22
CA ILE A 1202 -30.26 -17.31 1.04
C ILE A 1202 -28.98 -18.09 0.80
N ASP A 1203 -28.88 -18.75 -0.36
CA ASP A 1203 -27.73 -19.58 -0.73
C ASP A 1203 -26.70 -18.81 -1.59
N ASP A 1204 -27.01 -17.59 -2.02
CA ASP A 1204 -26.10 -16.65 -2.69
C ASP A 1204 -25.36 -15.74 -1.70
N HIS A 1205 -24.11 -15.42 -2.01
CA HIS A 1205 -23.25 -14.52 -1.26
C HIS A 1205 -23.26 -13.14 -1.91
N LEU A 1206 -23.81 -12.15 -1.21
CA LEU A 1206 -23.75 -10.75 -1.62
C LEU A 1206 -22.37 -10.18 -1.26
N GLU A 1207 -21.62 -9.76 -2.28
CA GLU A 1207 -20.26 -9.25 -2.15
C GLU A 1207 -20.28 -7.72 -2.30
N PHE A 1208 -19.46 -7.02 -1.51
CA PHE A 1208 -19.33 -5.57 -1.54
C PHE A 1208 -17.85 -5.20 -1.66
N PRO A 1209 -17.51 -4.07 -2.32
CA PRO A 1209 -16.13 -3.62 -2.43
C PRO A 1209 -15.55 -3.35 -1.04
N GLY A 1210 -14.46 -4.04 -0.70
CA GLY A 1210 -13.67 -3.77 0.50
C GLY A 1210 -12.61 -2.67 0.27
N PRO A 1211 -11.89 -2.22 1.31
CA PRO A 1211 -10.83 -1.21 1.20
C PRO A 1211 -9.77 -1.54 0.15
N SER A 1212 -9.47 -2.83 -0.02
CA SER A 1212 -8.52 -3.30 -1.03
C SER A 1212 -9.05 -3.19 -2.46
N CYS A 1213 -10.37 -3.39 -2.67
CA CYS A 1213 -10.98 -3.20 -3.99
C CYS A 1213 -10.97 -1.71 -4.35
N VAL A 1214 -11.25 -0.84 -3.37
CA VAL A 1214 -11.12 0.61 -3.52
C VAL A 1214 -9.68 0.99 -3.84
N GLY A 1215 -8.70 0.52 -3.05
CA GLY A 1215 -7.28 0.77 -3.28
C GLY A 1215 -6.84 0.34 -4.68
N ARG A 1216 -7.25 -0.85 -5.14
CA ARG A 1216 -6.94 -1.30 -6.50
C ARG A 1216 -7.56 -0.40 -7.57
N ALA A 1217 -8.80 0.06 -7.38
CA ALA A 1217 -9.40 1.01 -8.32
C ALA A 1217 -8.64 2.36 -8.34
N MET A 1218 -8.06 2.79 -7.22
CA MET A 1218 -7.23 4.00 -7.16
C MET A 1218 -5.93 3.83 -7.94
N GLU A 1219 -5.22 2.72 -7.71
CA GLU A 1219 -3.99 2.38 -8.45
C GLU A 1219 -4.22 2.38 -9.96
N GLU A 1220 -5.30 1.73 -10.41
CA GLU A 1220 -5.66 1.68 -11.84
C GLU A 1220 -5.93 3.07 -12.43
N MET A 1221 -6.57 3.98 -11.68
CA MET A 1221 -6.80 5.34 -12.16
C MET A 1221 -5.53 6.19 -12.16
N GLU A 1222 -4.63 5.98 -11.20
CA GLU A 1222 -3.33 6.64 -11.15
C GLU A 1222 -2.43 6.19 -12.32
N ASP A 1223 -2.41 4.88 -12.60
CA ASP A 1223 -1.73 4.29 -13.78
C ASP A 1223 -2.24 4.90 -15.09
N ASP A 1224 -3.55 5.16 -15.20
CA ASP A 1224 -4.18 5.79 -16.36
C ASP A 1224 -3.96 7.33 -16.43
N GLY A 1225 -3.15 7.90 -15.52
CA GLY A 1225 -2.79 9.33 -15.52
C GLY A 1225 -3.81 10.25 -14.85
N TYR A 1226 -4.78 9.71 -14.10
CA TYR A 1226 -5.73 10.51 -13.35
C TYR A 1226 -5.21 10.82 -11.93
N HIS A 1227 -4.88 12.08 -11.67
CA HIS A 1227 -4.34 12.51 -10.37
C HIS A 1227 -5.39 13.07 -9.39
N LEU A 1228 -6.65 13.17 -9.81
CA LEU A 1228 -7.75 13.66 -8.97
C LEU A 1228 -8.82 12.58 -8.84
N LEU A 1229 -8.93 12.02 -7.64
CA LEU A 1229 -9.94 11.03 -7.30
C LEU A 1229 -10.99 11.64 -6.35
N ILE A 1230 -12.27 11.54 -6.71
CA ILE A 1230 -13.38 12.05 -5.90
C ILE A 1230 -14.38 10.93 -5.66
N GLY A 1231 -14.56 10.54 -4.40
CA GLY A 1231 -15.61 9.62 -3.99
C GLY A 1231 -16.89 10.38 -3.65
N VAL A 1232 -17.98 10.09 -4.36
CA VAL A 1232 -19.31 10.61 -4.02
C VAL A 1232 -20.16 9.45 -3.50
N ALA A 1233 -20.57 9.54 -2.23
CA ALA A 1233 -21.53 8.61 -1.64
C ALA A 1233 -22.93 9.21 -1.72
N ALA A 1234 -23.87 8.46 -2.28
CA ALA A 1234 -25.29 8.80 -2.30
C ALA A 1234 -26.09 7.61 -1.78
N ASP A 1235 -27.05 7.87 -0.90
CA ASP A 1235 -27.98 6.85 -0.41
C ASP A 1235 -29.35 7.02 -1.10
N VAL A 1236 -29.97 5.90 -1.47
CA VAL A 1236 -31.31 5.88 -2.05
C VAL A 1236 -32.31 5.75 -0.91
N ALA A 1237 -32.90 6.88 -0.52
CA ALA A 1237 -33.91 6.91 0.55
C ALA A 1237 -35.05 5.92 0.28
N LYS A 1238 -35.26 4.98 1.22
CA LYS A 1238 -36.29 3.94 1.15
C LYS A 1238 -36.22 3.09 -0.15
N GLY A 1239 -35.02 2.73 -0.61
CA GLY A 1239 -34.84 1.91 -1.83
C GLY A 1239 -35.35 0.46 -1.72
N HIS A 1240 -35.04 -0.24 -0.62
CA HIS A 1240 -35.42 -1.64 -0.43
C HIS A 1240 -36.94 -1.91 -0.20
N PRO A 1241 -37.71 -1.05 0.51
CA PRO A 1241 -39.15 -1.25 0.74
C PRO A 1241 -40.04 -1.09 -0.50
N LYS A 1242 -39.49 -0.59 -1.62
CA LYS A 1242 -40.25 -0.20 -2.81
C LYS A 1242 -40.54 -1.33 -3.81
N VAL A 1243 -40.11 -2.56 -3.51
CA VAL A 1243 -40.32 -3.73 -4.38
C VAL A 1243 -41.47 -4.58 -3.84
N GLN A 1244 -42.50 -4.81 -4.66
CA GLN A 1244 -43.65 -5.63 -4.29
C GLN A 1244 -43.25 -7.07 -3.96
N THR A 1245 -43.78 -7.61 -2.87
CA THR A 1245 -43.61 -9.01 -2.50
C THR A 1245 -44.85 -9.82 -2.89
N SER A 1246 -44.67 -11.02 -3.43
CA SER A 1246 -45.81 -11.92 -3.69
C SER A 1246 -46.32 -12.49 -2.36
N LEU A 1247 -47.65 -12.55 -2.20
CA LEU A 1247 -48.36 -12.98 -0.99
C LEU A 1247 -48.03 -14.44 -0.61
N GLY A 1248 -46.88 -14.61 0.05
CA GLY A 1248 -46.39 -15.85 0.64
C GLY A 1248 -46.05 -15.66 2.11
N GLY A 1249 -47.05 -15.22 2.90
CA GLY A 1249 -46.96 -14.97 4.34
C GLY A 1249 -46.73 -13.49 4.67
N PRO A 1250 -47.77 -12.70 4.94
CA PRO A 1250 -47.59 -11.29 5.27
C PRO A 1250 -47.24 -11.09 6.73
N TRP A 1251 -46.45 -10.04 6.91
CA TRP A 1251 -45.92 -9.51 8.15
C TRP A 1251 -46.92 -8.49 8.67
N LEU A 1252 -47.32 -8.62 9.92
CA LEU A 1252 -48.20 -7.64 10.56
C LEU A 1252 -47.49 -7.11 11.80
N PRO A 1253 -46.95 -5.88 11.76
CA PRO A 1253 -46.49 -5.22 12.96
C PRO A 1253 -47.68 -4.84 13.84
N ARG A 1254 -47.49 -4.94 15.15
CA ARG A 1254 -48.48 -4.49 16.14
C ARG A 1254 -48.15 -3.05 16.52
N LEU A 1255 -49.07 -2.12 16.23
CA LEU A 1255 -49.11 -0.84 16.93
C LEU A 1255 -49.59 -1.06 18.37
#